data_AF-A0A1J4UMZ0-F1
#
_entry.id   AF-A0A1J4UMZ0-F1
#
_cell.length_a   1.000
_cell.length_b   1.000
_cell.length_c   1.000
_cell.angle_alpha   90.00
_cell.angle_beta   90.00
_cell.angle_gamma   90.00
#
_symmetry.space_group_name_H-M   'P 1'
#
loop_
_entity.id
_entity.type
_entity.pdbx_description
1 polymer ?
#
loop_
_entity_poly.entity_id
_entity_poly.type
_entity_poly.pdbx_seq_one_letter_code
_entity_poly.pdbx_strand_id
1 'polypeptide(L)'
;MLVLAVGEIIGRADSFEFKMRVLDPYLKRGDYVISEHDPEGLVLCAVKNVFKEKNKGSKELETIAEVRVVGYRDSAGVKRIPKNAFKPGAVLWKADSKFIKRVLALSKPENGLYLGLLDGYPDLPIELDLHKITTKHLAVLAQSGSGKSYTVAVLLEELLERKVPLVVIDPHGEYASLREPNDEPRDSRAMQKFGVSPKTYSNAVEYSVAFGENKLFLNGFNLKSQEIAALLPSKLNSSQVGVLYEAIKSLKKRLSSYSLDDVVREVEAQEGSAKWAIASALQELVDADVFGAPTPLNELVKEGQASVINLKGASLETQQSVVARLLTDLFQARKFSRIPPFFLVIEEAHNFAPERSFGEVASSRVVRTLASEGRKFGLGLCIVSQRPARVDKNVLSQCNTQVVLKMTNPNDIRAVSASMESFDETLDSEIRGLAVGTAIVSGEGADGSLCVEVRPRRSRHGGKAQASQELHEPLLKQKPRFIKAKQSLSKQAVEAAGLTVHSMLEHRFWLAETRQGSLLLDAKYGKIYCPSKFAERLVALKEFKHASDLSSLDSVEAIVFNEVLKRRELFDHELPSCNSLVKFERATVASALEALVNAGWVRKTRLGQINSYSFEQTKLRFAEEKNAVATEPAAGEPAMAFDERAAKELFEPFAAVESISLLEMPVFVAATPDMEAVIISGA
;
A
#
# COMPACT_ATOMS: atom_id res chain seq x y z
N MET A 1 -5.04 -50.87 17.66
CA MET A 1 -4.09 -49.96 18.33
C MET A 1 -4.93 -49.07 19.23
N LEU A 2 -4.72 -49.13 20.55
CA LEU A 2 -5.45 -48.33 21.55
C LEU A 2 -5.26 -46.84 21.23
N VAL A 3 -6.26 -46.21 20.62
CA VAL A 3 -6.29 -44.76 20.47
C VAL A 3 -6.63 -44.23 21.86
N LEU A 4 -5.66 -43.58 22.51
CA LEU A 4 -5.88 -42.90 23.78
C LEU A 4 -7.06 -41.94 23.62
N ALA A 5 -8.04 -42.07 24.51
CA ALA A 5 -9.14 -41.13 24.63
C ALA A 5 -8.56 -39.72 24.84
N VAL A 6 -9.07 -38.74 24.08
CA VAL A 6 -8.66 -37.34 24.23
C VAL A 6 -9.55 -36.55 25.17
N GLY A 7 -10.75 -37.05 25.44
CA GLY A 7 -11.70 -36.40 26.30
C GLY A 7 -12.98 -37.20 26.52
N GLU A 8 -13.85 -36.66 27.36
CA GLU A 8 -15.15 -37.22 27.73
C GLU A 8 -16.21 -36.12 27.72
N ILE A 9 -17.36 -36.36 27.10
CA ILE A 9 -18.47 -35.39 27.06
C ILE A 9 -18.99 -35.13 28.48
N ILE A 10 -19.13 -33.87 28.86
CA ILE A 10 -19.63 -33.47 30.18
C ILE A 10 -20.81 -32.50 30.07
N GLY A 11 -21.67 -32.51 31.09
CA GLY A 11 -22.76 -31.56 31.22
C GLY A 11 -23.82 -31.70 30.13
N ARG A 12 -24.38 -30.57 29.69
CA ARG A 12 -25.36 -30.53 28.61
C ARG A 12 -24.65 -30.73 27.27
N ALA A 13 -25.11 -31.72 26.52
CA ALA A 13 -24.71 -31.96 25.15
C ALA A 13 -25.95 -31.91 24.27
N ASP A 14 -25.87 -31.26 23.11
CA ASP A 14 -26.91 -31.26 22.10
C ASP A 14 -26.41 -31.90 20.79
N SER A 15 -27.16 -31.77 19.71
CA SER A 15 -26.83 -32.35 18.41
C SER A 15 -25.77 -31.56 17.61
N PHE A 16 -25.48 -30.32 17.99
CA PHE A 16 -24.62 -29.38 17.27
C PHE A 16 -23.35 -29.02 18.04
N GLU A 17 -23.39 -29.06 19.36
CA GLU A 17 -22.29 -28.75 20.24
C GLU A 17 -22.40 -29.38 21.62
N PHE A 18 -21.25 -29.50 22.28
CA PHE A 18 -21.13 -29.96 23.64
C PHE A 18 -19.80 -29.53 24.25
N LYS A 19 -19.69 -29.67 25.58
CA LYS A 19 -18.42 -29.53 26.30
C LYS A 19 -17.83 -30.91 26.56
N MET A 20 -16.50 -30.98 26.57
CA MET A 20 -15.79 -32.17 27.02
C MET A 20 -14.72 -31.82 28.06
N ARG A 21 -14.51 -32.72 29.01
CA ARG A 21 -13.30 -32.73 29.84
C ARG A 21 -12.15 -33.24 28.99
N VAL A 22 -11.05 -32.48 28.94
CA VAL A 22 -9.87 -32.82 28.16
C VAL A 22 -8.97 -33.76 28.98
N LEU A 23 -8.62 -34.90 28.39
CA LEU A 23 -7.70 -35.90 28.95
C LEU A 23 -6.32 -35.83 28.27
N ASP A 24 -6.27 -35.47 26.99
CA ASP A 24 -5.02 -35.27 26.25
C ASP A 24 -4.55 -33.80 26.38
N PRO A 25 -3.44 -33.50 27.08
CA PRO A 25 -2.94 -32.14 27.25
C PRO A 25 -2.45 -31.51 25.94
N TYR A 26 -2.24 -32.30 24.88
CA TYR A 26 -1.81 -31.82 23.58
C TYR A 26 -2.95 -31.49 22.63
N LEU A 27 -4.20 -31.68 23.05
CA LEU A 27 -5.37 -31.30 22.26
C LEU A 27 -5.45 -29.78 22.11
N LYS A 28 -5.67 -29.31 20.89
CA LYS A 28 -5.70 -27.89 20.54
C LYS A 28 -7.02 -27.50 19.88
N ARG A 29 -7.27 -26.19 19.88
CA ARG A 29 -8.30 -25.58 19.03
C ARG A 29 -8.03 -25.93 17.55
N GLY A 30 -9.07 -26.31 16.82
CA GLY A 30 -8.99 -26.72 15.42
C GLY A 30 -8.79 -28.23 15.23
N ASP A 31 -8.45 -28.98 16.29
CA ASP A 31 -8.32 -30.44 16.19
C ASP A 31 -9.68 -31.09 15.88
N TYR A 32 -9.65 -32.14 15.06
CA TYR A 32 -10.79 -32.99 14.78
C TYR A 32 -10.77 -34.20 15.69
N VAL A 33 -11.92 -34.47 16.30
CA VAL A 33 -12.15 -35.59 17.19
C VAL A 33 -13.35 -36.39 16.70
N ILE A 34 -13.45 -37.65 17.11
CA ILE A 34 -14.59 -38.50 16.83
C ILE A 34 -15.24 -38.93 18.13
N SER A 35 -16.56 -39.06 18.09
CA SER A 35 -17.36 -39.64 19.16
C SER A 35 -18.35 -40.64 18.56
N GLU A 36 -18.62 -41.71 19.30
CA GLU A 36 -19.67 -42.66 18.94
C GLU A 36 -21.03 -42.07 19.32
N HIS A 37 -21.95 -42.05 18.35
CA HIS A 37 -23.31 -41.58 18.49
C HIS A 37 -24.27 -42.71 18.15
N ASP A 38 -25.26 -42.92 19.00
CA ASP A 38 -26.28 -43.96 18.82
C ASP A 38 -27.57 -43.27 18.33
N PRO A 39 -28.08 -43.57 17.12
CA PRO A 39 -27.80 -44.74 16.27
C PRO A 39 -26.82 -44.52 15.09
N GLU A 40 -26.21 -43.34 14.96
CA GLU A 40 -25.53 -42.92 13.72
C GLU A 40 -24.09 -43.46 13.53
N GLY A 41 -23.52 -44.08 14.56
CA GLY A 41 -22.14 -44.57 14.58
C GLY A 41 -21.13 -43.44 14.85
N LEU A 42 -19.98 -43.47 14.17
CA LEU A 42 -18.91 -42.49 14.39
C LEU A 42 -19.28 -41.14 13.76
N VAL A 43 -19.20 -40.08 14.57
CA VAL A 43 -19.46 -38.70 14.15
C VAL A 43 -18.19 -37.87 14.28
N LEU A 44 -17.88 -37.08 13.26
CA LEU A 44 -16.79 -36.11 13.28
C LEU A 44 -17.22 -34.87 14.06
N CYS A 45 -16.32 -34.41 14.91
CA CYS A 45 -16.46 -33.19 15.69
C CYS A 45 -15.16 -32.35 15.59
N ALA A 46 -15.25 -31.05 15.85
CA ALA A 46 -14.13 -30.11 15.81
C ALA A 46 -14.03 -29.33 17.13
N VAL A 47 -12.82 -29.20 17.66
CA VAL A 47 -12.55 -28.47 18.90
C VAL A 47 -12.60 -26.96 18.63
N LYS A 48 -13.65 -26.28 19.12
CA LYS A 48 -13.87 -24.83 18.96
C LYS A 48 -12.93 -24.01 19.85
N ASN A 49 -12.78 -24.43 21.11
CA ASN A 49 -12.00 -23.71 22.12
C ASN A 49 -11.51 -24.67 23.22
N VAL A 50 -10.42 -24.32 23.88
CA VAL A 50 -9.87 -25.06 25.04
C VAL A 50 -9.52 -24.06 26.13
N PHE A 51 -10.07 -24.24 27.34
CA PHE A 51 -9.90 -23.33 28.47
C PHE A 51 -9.87 -24.10 29.79
N LYS A 52 -9.51 -23.40 30.88
CA LYS A 52 -9.54 -23.95 32.23
C LYS A 52 -10.76 -23.45 32.99
N GLU A 53 -11.50 -24.35 33.62
CA GLU A 53 -12.70 -24.04 34.41
C GLU A 53 -12.61 -24.70 35.80
N LYS A 54 -13.15 -24.05 36.83
CA LYS A 54 -13.24 -24.65 38.18
C LYS A 54 -14.39 -25.64 38.21
N ASN A 55 -14.11 -26.86 38.64
CA ASN A 55 -15.17 -27.82 38.90
C ASN A 55 -15.95 -27.42 40.18
N LYS A 56 -17.29 -27.50 40.15
CA LYS A 56 -18.14 -27.14 41.28
C LYS A 56 -17.88 -28.10 42.45
N GLY A 57 -17.12 -27.63 43.45
CA GLY A 57 -16.78 -28.39 44.66
C GLY A 57 -15.30 -28.78 44.78
N SER A 58 -14.46 -28.48 43.77
CA SER A 58 -13.01 -28.72 43.78
C SER A 58 -12.24 -27.40 43.73
N LYS A 59 -11.07 -27.34 44.38
CA LYS A 59 -10.13 -26.21 44.23
C LYS A 59 -9.29 -26.29 42.95
N GLU A 60 -9.29 -27.45 42.27
CA GLU A 60 -8.49 -27.68 41.08
C GLU A 60 -9.19 -27.19 39.81
N LEU A 61 -8.39 -26.67 38.89
CA LEU A 61 -8.84 -26.25 37.56
C LEU A 61 -8.79 -27.45 36.62
N GLU A 62 -9.93 -27.78 36.01
CA GLU A 62 -10.01 -28.79 34.95
C GLU A 62 -9.86 -28.13 33.58
N THR A 63 -9.26 -28.84 32.63
CA THR A 63 -9.17 -28.38 31.24
C THR A 63 -10.43 -28.84 30.50
N ILE A 64 -11.19 -27.89 29.98
CA ILE A 64 -12.45 -28.10 29.27
C ILE A 64 -12.29 -27.64 27.83
N ALA A 65 -12.91 -28.37 26.90
CA ALA A 65 -13.01 -27.97 25.51
C ALA A 65 -14.47 -27.82 25.08
N GLU A 66 -14.74 -26.78 24.31
CA GLU A 66 -15.98 -26.63 23.55
C GLU A 66 -15.81 -27.32 22.20
N VAL A 67 -16.78 -28.16 21.85
CA VAL A 67 -16.70 -29.04 20.67
C VAL A 67 -17.93 -28.83 19.81
N ARG A 68 -17.70 -28.60 18.51
CA ARG A 68 -18.72 -28.54 17.47
C ARG A 68 -18.92 -29.90 16.83
N VAL A 69 -20.15 -30.27 16.56
CA VAL A 69 -20.48 -31.44 15.75
C VAL A 69 -20.38 -31.06 14.27
N VAL A 70 -19.47 -31.70 13.55
CA VAL A 70 -19.29 -31.51 12.09
C VAL A 70 -20.26 -32.41 11.33
N GLY A 71 -20.44 -33.64 11.82
CA GLY A 71 -21.39 -34.60 11.28
C GLY A 71 -20.74 -35.91 10.82
N TYR A 72 -21.49 -36.68 10.06
CA TYR A 72 -21.09 -37.96 9.48
C TYR A 72 -21.59 -38.03 8.03
N ARG A 73 -21.19 -39.05 7.28
CA ARG A 73 -21.78 -39.36 5.98
C ARG A 73 -22.60 -40.63 6.08
N ASP A 74 -23.85 -40.54 5.62
CA ASP A 74 -24.73 -41.70 5.53
C ASP A 74 -24.29 -42.66 4.40
N SER A 75 -25.00 -43.78 4.25
CA SER A 75 -24.72 -44.78 3.22
C SER A 75 -24.85 -44.24 1.78
N ALA A 76 -25.57 -43.12 1.59
CA ALA A 76 -25.68 -42.43 0.31
C ALA A 76 -24.55 -41.40 0.08
N GLY A 77 -23.62 -41.27 1.04
CA GLY A 77 -22.51 -40.33 0.97
C GLY A 77 -22.91 -38.88 1.25
N VAL A 78 -24.13 -38.64 1.74
CA VAL A 78 -24.60 -37.29 2.08
C VAL A 78 -24.16 -36.93 3.50
N LYS A 79 -23.64 -35.72 3.68
CA LYS A 79 -23.26 -35.22 5.00
C LYS A 79 -24.51 -34.95 5.83
N ARG A 80 -24.57 -35.53 7.02
CA ARG A 80 -25.67 -35.44 7.98
C ARG A 80 -25.12 -34.98 9.33
N ILE A 81 -25.94 -34.23 10.04
CA ILE A 81 -25.72 -33.90 11.46
C ILE A 81 -26.67 -34.81 12.26
N PRO A 82 -26.22 -35.44 13.35
CA PRO A 82 -27.10 -36.20 14.23
C PRO A 82 -28.31 -35.38 14.65
N LYS A 83 -29.50 -35.98 14.71
CA LYS A 83 -30.72 -35.26 15.16
C LYS A 83 -30.95 -35.34 16.67
N ASN A 84 -30.27 -36.27 17.32
CA ASN A 84 -30.39 -36.52 18.76
C ASN A 84 -29.15 -36.00 19.48
N ALA A 85 -29.33 -35.60 20.74
CA ALA A 85 -28.23 -35.19 21.62
C ALA A 85 -27.21 -36.30 21.85
N PHE A 86 -25.95 -35.93 22.08
CA PHE A 86 -24.92 -36.86 22.54
C PHE A 86 -25.14 -37.26 24.00
N LYS A 87 -24.72 -38.48 24.36
CA LYS A 87 -24.79 -38.98 25.74
C LYS A 87 -23.64 -38.37 26.57
N PRO A 88 -23.90 -37.70 27.71
CA PRO A 88 -22.85 -37.34 28.65
C PRO A 88 -22.08 -38.59 29.11
N GLY A 89 -20.77 -38.46 29.26
CA GLY A 89 -19.87 -39.58 29.54
C GLY A 89 -19.35 -40.31 28.29
N ALA A 90 -19.84 -39.99 27.10
CA ALA A 90 -19.29 -40.56 25.87
C ALA A 90 -17.83 -40.12 25.67
N VAL A 91 -16.99 -41.08 25.29
CA VAL A 91 -15.56 -40.88 25.10
C VAL A 91 -15.29 -40.31 23.71
N LEU A 92 -14.30 -39.43 23.60
CA LEU A 92 -13.80 -38.90 22.34
C LEU A 92 -12.40 -39.38 22.04
N TRP A 93 -12.11 -39.57 20.75
CA TRP A 93 -10.80 -39.95 20.22
C TRP A 93 -10.33 -38.95 19.16
N LYS A 94 -9.03 -38.90 18.86
CA LYS A 94 -8.56 -38.15 17.68
C LYS A 94 -9.12 -38.77 16.41
N ALA A 95 -9.57 -37.91 15.49
CA ALA A 95 -9.99 -38.34 14.17
C ALA A 95 -8.77 -38.70 13.32
N ASP A 96 -8.81 -39.84 12.64
CA ASP A 96 -7.78 -40.17 11.65
C ASP A 96 -8.02 -39.44 10.33
N SER A 97 -6.95 -39.17 9.59
CA SER A 97 -7.02 -38.42 8.32
C SER A 97 -7.95 -39.07 7.28
N LYS A 98 -8.10 -40.40 7.25
CA LYS A 98 -9.02 -41.06 6.30
C LYS A 98 -10.49 -40.75 6.66
N PHE A 99 -10.81 -40.77 7.95
CA PHE A 99 -12.14 -40.42 8.43
C PHE A 99 -12.47 -38.94 8.19
N ILE A 100 -11.54 -38.03 8.50
CA ILE A 100 -11.69 -36.58 8.23
C ILE A 100 -11.94 -36.36 6.74
N LYS A 101 -11.07 -36.90 5.87
CA LYS A 101 -11.18 -36.80 4.42
C LYS A 101 -12.53 -37.28 3.90
N ARG A 102 -13.04 -38.39 4.43
CA ARG A 102 -14.34 -38.94 4.04
C ARG A 102 -15.48 -38.00 4.45
N VAL A 103 -15.55 -37.60 5.71
CA VAL A 103 -16.67 -36.78 6.22
C VAL A 103 -16.66 -35.39 5.58
N LEU A 104 -15.50 -34.76 5.44
CA LEU A 104 -15.38 -33.44 4.82
C LEU A 104 -15.37 -33.48 3.27
N ALA A 105 -15.51 -34.65 2.64
CA ALA A 105 -15.42 -34.84 1.19
C ALA A 105 -14.20 -34.14 0.55
N LEU A 106 -13.02 -34.32 1.17
CA LEU A 106 -11.76 -33.79 0.64
C LEU A 106 -11.22 -34.67 -0.52
N SER A 107 -12.11 -35.11 -1.41
CA SER A 107 -11.74 -35.83 -2.63
C SER A 107 -11.04 -34.89 -3.60
N LYS A 108 -10.04 -35.40 -4.33
CA LYS A 108 -9.43 -34.68 -5.46
C LYS A 108 -10.47 -34.60 -6.58
N PRO A 109 -11.06 -33.43 -6.88
CA PRO A 109 -11.90 -33.29 -8.06
C PRO A 109 -11.02 -33.58 -9.29
N GLU A 110 -11.59 -34.11 -10.37
CA GLU A 110 -10.83 -34.37 -11.61
C GLU A 110 -10.10 -33.11 -12.11
N ASN A 111 -10.63 -31.92 -11.80
CA ASN A 111 -10.03 -30.61 -12.08
C ASN A 111 -9.95 -29.72 -10.82
N GLY A 112 -9.41 -30.25 -9.72
CA GLY A 112 -9.21 -29.47 -8.49
C GLY A 112 -8.21 -28.32 -8.62
N LEU A 113 -8.46 -27.21 -7.94
CA LEU A 113 -7.53 -26.09 -7.73
C LEU A 113 -6.86 -26.25 -6.36
N TYR A 114 -5.59 -26.65 -6.35
CA TYR A 114 -4.87 -26.92 -5.10
C TYR A 114 -4.53 -25.63 -4.35
N LEU A 115 -5.28 -25.36 -3.27
CA LEU A 115 -5.12 -24.16 -2.45
C LEU A 115 -4.08 -24.34 -1.34
N GLY A 116 -3.99 -25.53 -0.76
CA GLY A 116 -3.15 -25.76 0.41
C GLY A 116 -3.51 -27.02 1.19
N LEU A 117 -3.18 -27.04 2.47
CA LEU A 117 -3.41 -28.18 3.37
C LEU A 117 -4.46 -27.80 4.41
N LEU A 118 -5.24 -28.76 4.89
CA LEU A 118 -6.12 -28.56 6.03
C LEU A 118 -5.25 -28.18 7.24
N ASP A 119 -5.60 -27.08 7.91
CA ASP A 119 -4.78 -26.53 9.01
C ASP A 119 -4.57 -27.59 10.11
N GLY A 120 -3.31 -27.84 10.47
CA GLY A 120 -2.91 -28.90 11.40
C GLY A 120 -2.78 -30.32 10.82
N TYR A 121 -3.18 -30.57 9.57
CA TYR A 121 -3.17 -31.90 8.93
C TYR A 121 -2.32 -31.91 7.64
N PRO A 122 -1.02 -32.28 7.73
CA PRO A 122 -0.09 -32.15 6.61
C PRO A 122 -0.35 -33.11 5.44
N ASP A 123 -1.18 -34.14 5.63
CA ASP A 123 -1.52 -35.16 4.65
C ASP A 123 -2.91 -34.95 4.00
N LEU A 124 -3.60 -33.86 4.34
CA LEU A 124 -4.94 -33.54 3.85
C LEU A 124 -4.94 -32.31 2.93
N PRO A 125 -4.76 -32.50 1.61
CA PRO A 125 -4.83 -31.41 0.65
C PRO A 125 -6.25 -30.89 0.48
N ILE A 126 -6.36 -29.57 0.32
CA ILE A 126 -7.59 -28.86 0.03
C ILE A 126 -7.54 -28.39 -1.43
N GLU A 127 -8.45 -28.94 -2.22
CA GLU A 127 -8.62 -28.61 -3.64
C GLU A 127 -10.02 -28.02 -3.84
N LEU A 128 -10.10 -26.84 -4.46
CA LEU A 128 -11.38 -26.21 -4.79
C LEU A 128 -11.88 -26.73 -6.14
N ASP A 129 -13.19 -26.92 -6.26
CA ASP A 129 -13.81 -27.36 -7.51
C ASP A 129 -13.75 -26.25 -8.58
N LEU A 130 -13.00 -26.47 -9.66
CA LEU A 130 -12.83 -25.51 -10.76
C LEU A 130 -14.17 -25.04 -11.35
N HIS A 131 -15.10 -25.97 -11.60
CA HIS A 131 -16.37 -25.63 -12.22
C HIS A 131 -17.20 -24.74 -11.29
N LYS A 132 -17.28 -25.08 -10.00
CA LYS A 132 -18.00 -24.26 -9.03
C LYS A 132 -17.37 -22.87 -8.86
N ILE A 133 -16.05 -22.79 -8.77
CA ILE A 133 -15.33 -21.50 -8.66
C ILE A 133 -15.60 -20.63 -9.89
N THR A 134 -15.48 -21.19 -11.08
CA THR A 134 -15.63 -20.43 -12.34
C THR A 134 -17.07 -20.08 -12.68
N THR A 135 -18.07 -20.79 -12.16
CA THR A 135 -19.49 -20.55 -12.49
C THR A 135 -20.31 -19.91 -11.38
N LYS A 136 -19.84 -19.94 -10.12
CA LYS A 136 -20.59 -19.46 -8.95
C LYS A 136 -19.92 -18.32 -8.21
N HIS A 137 -18.92 -17.72 -8.84
CA HIS A 137 -18.15 -16.59 -8.32
C HIS A 137 -17.42 -16.90 -7.00
N LEU A 138 -16.43 -16.08 -6.70
CA LEU A 138 -15.50 -16.25 -5.59
C LEU A 138 -15.28 -14.89 -4.91
N ALA A 139 -15.15 -14.89 -3.60
CA ALA A 139 -14.63 -13.73 -2.87
C ALA A 139 -13.35 -14.11 -2.11
N VAL A 140 -12.33 -13.26 -2.16
CA VAL A 140 -11.13 -13.35 -1.33
C VAL A 140 -11.06 -12.12 -0.43
N LEU A 141 -11.29 -12.32 0.87
CA LEU A 141 -11.54 -11.26 1.84
C LEU A 141 -10.50 -11.34 2.95
N ALA A 142 -9.87 -10.23 3.30
CA ALA A 142 -8.77 -10.20 4.25
C ALA A 142 -8.61 -8.82 4.89
N GLN A 143 -7.76 -8.66 5.91
CA GLN A 143 -7.15 -7.37 6.21
C GLN A 143 -5.76 -7.25 5.55
N SER A 144 -5.21 -6.04 5.47
CA SER A 144 -3.85 -5.81 4.94
C SER A 144 -2.80 -6.68 5.66
N GLY A 145 -1.82 -7.17 4.91
CA GLY A 145 -0.73 -8.03 5.43
C GLY A 145 -1.14 -9.47 5.78
N SER A 146 -2.37 -9.90 5.52
CA SER A 146 -2.83 -11.25 5.89
C SER A 146 -2.57 -12.33 4.83
N GLY A 147 -2.02 -11.94 3.67
CA GLY A 147 -1.74 -12.84 2.55
C GLY A 147 -2.77 -12.80 1.41
N LYS A 148 -3.62 -11.77 1.33
CA LYS A 148 -4.68 -11.60 0.31
C LYS A 148 -4.16 -11.84 -1.12
N SER A 149 -3.23 -11.01 -1.59
CA SER A 149 -2.67 -11.10 -2.95
C SER A 149 -1.83 -12.37 -3.14
N TYR A 150 -1.27 -12.91 -2.05
CA TYR A 150 -0.56 -14.18 -2.08
C TYR A 150 -1.51 -15.34 -2.39
N THR A 151 -2.64 -15.41 -1.70
CA THR A 151 -3.72 -16.39 -1.93
C THR A 151 -4.36 -16.23 -3.30
N VAL A 152 -4.60 -14.99 -3.75
CA VAL A 152 -5.11 -14.75 -5.11
C VAL A 152 -4.13 -15.26 -6.16
N ALA A 153 -2.83 -15.01 -6.00
CA ALA A 153 -1.84 -15.53 -6.93
C ALA A 153 -1.80 -17.07 -6.94
N VAL A 154 -1.90 -17.74 -5.79
CA VAL A 154 -2.03 -19.21 -5.73
C VAL A 154 -3.22 -19.71 -6.55
N LEU A 155 -4.36 -19.02 -6.47
CA LEU A 155 -5.54 -19.35 -7.28
C LEU A 155 -5.29 -19.09 -8.78
N LEU A 156 -4.67 -17.97 -9.15
CA LEU A 156 -4.32 -17.65 -10.53
C LEU A 156 -3.36 -18.70 -11.13
N GLU A 157 -2.36 -19.14 -10.38
CA GLU A 157 -1.46 -20.22 -10.78
C GLU A 157 -2.23 -21.50 -11.12
N GLU A 158 -3.12 -21.96 -10.23
CA GLU A 158 -3.92 -23.17 -10.46
C GLU A 158 -4.89 -23.01 -11.65
N LEU A 159 -5.49 -21.83 -11.83
CA LEU A 159 -6.36 -21.54 -12.97
C LEU A 159 -5.57 -21.55 -14.29
N LEU A 160 -4.35 -21.02 -14.31
CA LEU A 160 -3.45 -21.05 -15.48
C LEU A 160 -3.01 -22.46 -15.84
N GLU A 161 -2.70 -23.32 -14.86
CA GLU A 161 -2.40 -24.74 -15.12
C GLU A 161 -3.58 -25.47 -15.78
N ARG A 162 -4.82 -25.00 -15.54
CA ARG A 162 -6.06 -25.55 -16.08
C ARG A 162 -6.50 -24.81 -17.35
N LYS A 163 -5.62 -23.96 -17.89
CA LYS A 163 -5.81 -23.16 -19.11
C LYS A 163 -7.04 -22.25 -19.10
N VAL A 164 -7.50 -21.84 -17.93
CA VAL A 164 -8.62 -20.89 -17.81
C VAL A 164 -8.17 -19.52 -18.33
N PRO A 165 -8.90 -18.88 -19.27
CA PRO A 165 -8.66 -17.49 -19.62
C PRO A 165 -8.90 -16.58 -18.42
N LEU A 166 -7.93 -15.73 -18.10
CA LEU A 166 -7.97 -14.85 -16.93
C LEU A 166 -7.85 -13.39 -17.34
N VAL A 167 -8.65 -12.53 -16.73
CA VAL A 167 -8.50 -11.08 -16.76
C VAL A 167 -8.38 -10.61 -15.32
N VAL A 168 -7.30 -9.92 -14.97
CA VAL A 168 -7.03 -9.45 -13.61
C VAL A 168 -6.99 -7.93 -13.63
N ILE A 169 -7.92 -7.27 -12.93
CA ILE A 169 -7.87 -5.84 -12.68
C ILE A 169 -6.94 -5.60 -11.49
N ASP A 170 -5.81 -4.94 -11.74
CA ASP A 170 -4.70 -4.79 -10.79
C ASP A 170 -4.38 -3.30 -10.54
N PRO A 171 -5.01 -2.67 -9.54
CA PRO A 171 -4.75 -1.27 -9.13
C PRO A 171 -3.31 -0.99 -8.70
N HIS A 172 -2.59 -2.02 -8.25
CA HIS A 172 -1.31 -1.86 -7.56
C HIS A 172 -0.11 -2.46 -8.33
N GLY A 173 -0.36 -3.22 -9.39
CA GLY A 173 0.66 -3.82 -10.25
C GLY A 173 1.38 -5.01 -9.59
N GLU A 174 0.69 -5.79 -8.75
CA GLU A 174 1.30 -6.90 -8.00
C GLU A 174 1.42 -8.20 -8.82
N TYR A 175 0.57 -8.40 -9.83
CA TYR A 175 0.43 -9.69 -10.51
C TYR A 175 1.35 -9.87 -11.73
N ALA A 176 2.07 -8.84 -12.17
CA ALA A 176 3.15 -8.97 -13.16
C ALA A 176 4.22 -9.99 -12.74
N SER A 177 4.41 -10.14 -11.43
CA SER A 177 5.31 -11.12 -10.79
C SER A 177 5.02 -12.59 -11.11
N LEU A 178 3.85 -12.92 -11.66
CA LEU A 178 3.53 -14.29 -12.10
C LEU A 178 4.52 -14.83 -13.15
N ARG A 179 5.18 -13.95 -13.92
CA ARG A 179 6.17 -14.31 -14.94
C ARG A 179 7.52 -14.72 -14.36
N GLU A 180 7.74 -14.48 -13.08
CA GLU A 180 9.00 -14.80 -12.40
C GLU A 180 8.79 -16.01 -11.49
N PRO A 181 9.73 -16.97 -11.44
CA PRO A 181 9.62 -18.09 -10.52
C PRO A 181 9.87 -17.62 -9.08
N ASN A 182 9.28 -18.30 -8.10
CA ASN A 182 9.55 -18.00 -6.70
C ASN A 182 11.04 -18.23 -6.36
N ASP A 183 11.67 -17.19 -5.82
CA ASP A 183 13.09 -17.13 -5.44
C ASP A 183 13.29 -17.00 -3.91
N GLU A 184 12.22 -17.05 -3.10
CA GLU A 184 12.28 -16.82 -1.66
C GLU A 184 12.84 -18.03 -0.88
N PRO A 185 13.94 -17.86 -0.12
CA PRO A 185 14.53 -18.96 0.66
C PRO A 185 13.60 -19.51 1.75
N ARG A 186 12.73 -18.66 2.31
CA ARG A 186 11.75 -19.07 3.32
C ARG A 186 10.70 -19.99 2.71
N ASP A 187 10.25 -19.70 1.50
CA ASP A 187 9.24 -20.48 0.80
C ASP A 187 9.80 -21.82 0.36
N SER A 188 11.09 -21.92 0.00
CA SER A 188 11.72 -23.17 -0.45
C SER A 188 11.53 -24.35 0.51
N ARG A 189 11.60 -24.12 1.82
CA ARG A 189 11.32 -25.16 2.84
C ARG A 189 9.84 -25.50 2.94
N ALA A 190 8.99 -24.48 2.91
CA ALA A 190 7.54 -24.68 2.95
C ALA A 190 7.06 -25.44 1.71
N MET A 191 7.57 -25.13 0.51
CA MET A 191 7.20 -25.78 -0.75
C MET A 191 7.32 -27.31 -0.72
N GLN A 192 8.32 -27.85 -0.01
CA GLN A 192 8.46 -29.29 0.18
C GLN A 192 7.27 -29.90 0.94
N LYS A 193 6.80 -29.24 2.01
CA LYS A 193 5.61 -29.66 2.77
C LYS A 193 4.36 -29.70 1.89
N PHE A 194 4.22 -28.74 0.98
CA PHE A 194 3.06 -28.63 0.09
C PHE A 194 3.21 -29.37 -1.25
N GLY A 195 4.36 -30.02 -1.50
CA GLY A 195 4.61 -30.72 -2.76
C GLY A 195 4.57 -29.80 -3.99
N VAL A 196 5.03 -28.56 -3.87
CA VAL A 196 5.12 -27.61 -4.98
C VAL A 196 6.57 -27.20 -5.24
N SER A 197 6.82 -26.61 -6.40
CA SER A 197 8.14 -26.10 -6.80
C SER A 197 7.98 -24.75 -7.52
N PRO A 198 9.04 -23.92 -7.55
CA PRO A 198 9.02 -22.67 -8.31
C PRO A 198 8.65 -22.89 -9.78
N LYS A 199 7.85 -21.99 -10.34
CA LYS A 199 7.41 -22.03 -11.75
C LYS A 199 7.13 -20.63 -12.28
N THR A 200 7.48 -20.43 -13.55
CA THR A 200 7.18 -19.23 -14.33
C THR A 200 5.88 -19.40 -15.11
N TYR A 201 5.06 -18.36 -15.13
CA TYR A 201 3.86 -18.26 -15.97
C TYR A 201 4.07 -17.18 -17.03
N SER A 202 4.81 -17.50 -18.10
CA SER A 202 5.16 -16.55 -19.18
C SER A 202 3.95 -15.99 -19.94
N ASN A 203 2.85 -16.73 -19.89
CA ASN A 203 1.50 -16.43 -20.37
C ASN A 203 0.71 -15.48 -19.46
N ALA A 204 1.28 -14.98 -18.37
CA ALA A 204 0.77 -13.77 -17.71
C ALA A 204 1.28 -12.55 -18.50
N VAL A 205 0.37 -11.88 -19.23
CA VAL A 205 0.68 -10.71 -20.06
C VAL A 205 0.13 -9.48 -19.37
N GLU A 206 1.01 -8.52 -19.08
CA GLU A 206 0.62 -7.25 -18.51
C GLU A 206 0.18 -6.28 -19.62
N TYR A 207 -0.93 -5.58 -19.38
CA TYR A 207 -1.44 -4.46 -20.17
C TYR A 207 -1.63 -3.29 -19.23
N SER A 208 -0.95 -2.18 -19.48
CA SER A 208 -0.89 -1.06 -18.54
C SER A 208 -1.48 0.21 -19.11
N VAL A 209 -2.11 1.00 -18.25
CA VAL A 209 -2.72 2.28 -18.62
C VAL A 209 -1.72 3.42 -18.69
N ALA A 210 -0.61 3.35 -17.94
CA ALA A 210 0.29 4.49 -17.75
C ALA A 210 1.73 4.26 -18.28
N PHE A 211 2.24 3.03 -18.23
CA PHE A 211 3.66 2.72 -18.51
C PHE A 211 3.85 1.28 -19.01
N GLY A 212 5.02 0.91 -19.53
CA GLY A 212 5.33 -0.48 -19.90
C GLY A 212 5.19 -0.78 -21.40
N GLU A 213 5.54 -2.02 -21.77
CA GLU A 213 5.66 -2.43 -23.18
C GLU A 213 4.30 -2.56 -23.88
N ASN A 214 3.29 -3.11 -23.20
CA ASN A 214 1.93 -3.24 -23.74
C ASN A 214 1.03 -2.18 -23.11
N LYS A 215 0.72 -1.14 -23.88
CA LYS A 215 -0.24 -0.13 -23.46
C LYS A 215 -1.67 -0.62 -23.72
N LEU A 216 -2.54 -0.48 -22.73
CA LEU A 216 -3.97 -0.77 -22.88
C LEU A 216 -4.64 0.42 -23.57
N PHE A 217 -5.32 0.16 -24.68
CA PHE A 217 -6.19 1.13 -25.32
C PHE A 217 -7.64 0.67 -25.29
N LEU A 218 -8.53 1.59 -24.93
CA LEU A 218 -9.97 1.44 -24.94
C LEU A 218 -10.56 2.19 -26.13
N ASN A 219 -11.76 1.80 -26.57
CA ASN A 219 -12.37 2.45 -27.71
C ASN A 219 -12.67 3.94 -27.41
N GLY A 220 -11.93 4.83 -28.07
CA GLY A 220 -12.12 6.27 -27.99
C GLY A 220 -12.98 6.85 -29.12
N PHE A 221 -13.48 6.01 -30.02
CA PHE A 221 -14.19 6.46 -31.23
C PHE A 221 -15.68 6.19 -31.18
N ASN A 222 -16.46 7.13 -31.73
CA ASN A 222 -17.90 7.00 -31.97
C ASN A 222 -18.76 6.65 -30.75
N LEU A 223 -18.30 7.02 -29.55
CA LEU A 223 -19.02 6.78 -28.31
C LEU A 223 -20.34 7.57 -28.28
N LYS A 224 -21.42 6.94 -27.79
CA LYS A 224 -22.72 7.59 -27.60
C LYS A 224 -22.72 8.46 -26.34
N SER A 225 -23.66 9.41 -26.26
CA SER A 225 -23.80 10.31 -25.11
C SER A 225 -23.95 9.56 -23.79
N GLN A 226 -24.74 8.48 -23.76
CA GLN A 226 -24.90 7.66 -22.55
C GLN A 226 -23.67 6.82 -22.21
N GLU A 227 -22.87 6.41 -23.21
CA GLU A 227 -21.61 5.70 -22.95
C GLU A 227 -20.61 6.64 -22.32
N ILE A 228 -20.43 7.83 -22.90
CA ILE A 228 -19.56 8.87 -22.33
C ILE A 228 -20.02 9.25 -20.93
N ALA A 229 -21.32 9.53 -20.73
CA ALA A 229 -21.85 9.90 -19.42
C ALA A 229 -21.63 8.83 -18.34
N ALA A 230 -21.56 7.54 -18.73
CA ALA A 230 -21.26 6.44 -17.82
C ALA A 230 -19.76 6.31 -17.48
N LEU A 231 -18.87 6.90 -18.29
CA LEU A 231 -17.44 6.94 -18.05
C LEU A 231 -17.01 8.12 -17.18
N LEU A 232 -17.84 9.17 -17.09
CA LEU A 232 -17.46 10.35 -16.31
C LEU A 232 -17.56 10.08 -14.80
N PRO A 233 -16.64 10.66 -13.99
CA PRO A 233 -16.66 10.47 -12.53
C PRO A 233 -17.92 11.04 -11.87
N SER A 234 -18.45 12.13 -12.44
CA SER A 234 -19.64 12.81 -11.96
C SER A 234 -20.85 12.49 -12.82
N LYS A 235 -21.98 12.23 -12.16
CA LYS A 235 -23.25 11.98 -12.83
C LYS A 235 -23.74 13.26 -13.50
N LEU A 236 -23.81 13.24 -14.83
CA LEU A 236 -24.39 14.35 -15.58
C LEU A 236 -25.89 14.47 -15.33
N ASN A 237 -26.37 15.71 -15.19
CA ASN A 237 -27.80 16.00 -15.15
C ASN A 237 -28.41 15.99 -16.57
N SER A 238 -29.74 16.02 -16.67
CA SER A 238 -30.45 15.94 -17.96
C SER A 238 -30.05 17.04 -18.95
N SER A 239 -29.76 18.25 -18.46
CA SER A 239 -29.31 19.36 -19.32
C SER A 239 -27.91 19.10 -19.89
N GLN A 240 -26.98 18.65 -19.05
CA GLN A 240 -25.62 18.29 -19.46
C GLN A 240 -25.61 17.12 -20.46
N VAL A 241 -26.45 16.10 -20.24
CA VAL A 241 -26.62 15.01 -21.21
C VAL A 241 -27.17 15.52 -22.54
N GLY A 242 -28.07 16.51 -22.52
CA GLY A 242 -28.58 17.19 -23.72
C GLY A 242 -27.50 17.91 -24.53
N VAL A 243 -26.63 18.67 -23.85
CA VAL A 243 -25.46 19.35 -24.46
C VAL A 243 -24.55 18.34 -25.16
N LEU A 244 -24.20 17.26 -24.45
CA LEU A 244 -23.36 16.18 -24.98
C LEU A 244 -24.02 15.46 -26.17
N TYR A 245 -25.33 15.26 -26.12
CA TYR A 245 -26.08 14.64 -27.22
C TYR A 245 -26.07 15.51 -28.48
N GLU A 246 -26.32 16.82 -28.36
CA GLU A 246 -26.28 17.73 -29.52
C GLU A 246 -24.84 17.85 -30.09
N ALA A 247 -23.80 17.85 -29.25
CA ALA A 247 -22.41 17.81 -29.70
C ALA A 247 -22.15 16.58 -30.57
N ILE A 248 -22.47 15.39 -30.06
CA ILE A 248 -22.28 14.13 -30.78
C ILE A 248 -23.11 14.08 -32.08
N LYS A 249 -24.34 14.60 -32.05
CA LYS A 249 -25.22 14.65 -33.22
C LYS A 249 -24.69 15.60 -34.30
N SER A 250 -24.11 16.73 -33.91
CA SER A 250 -23.41 17.66 -34.81
C SER A 250 -22.20 16.98 -35.47
N LEU A 251 -21.35 16.33 -34.67
CA LEU A 251 -20.17 15.60 -35.17
C LEU A 251 -20.56 14.50 -36.17
N LYS A 252 -21.59 13.70 -35.87
CA LYS A 252 -22.08 12.63 -36.76
C LYS A 252 -22.57 13.11 -38.13
N LYS A 253 -22.98 14.37 -38.26
CA LYS A 253 -23.38 14.95 -39.55
C LYS A 253 -22.17 15.31 -40.42
N ARG A 254 -21.03 15.61 -39.81
CA ARG A 254 -19.84 16.17 -40.48
C ARG A 254 -18.71 15.16 -40.65
N LEU A 255 -18.60 14.20 -39.72
CA LEU A 255 -17.50 13.24 -39.65
C LEU A 255 -18.04 11.81 -39.76
N SER A 256 -17.32 10.96 -40.50
CA SER A 256 -17.58 9.52 -40.56
C SER A 256 -17.20 8.80 -39.26
N SER A 257 -16.20 9.33 -38.55
CA SER A 257 -15.76 8.87 -37.23
C SER A 257 -15.29 10.06 -36.41
N TYR A 258 -15.59 10.08 -35.11
CA TYR A 258 -15.16 11.13 -34.18
C TYR A 258 -14.52 10.53 -32.92
N SER A 259 -13.53 11.22 -32.38
CA SER A 259 -12.80 10.87 -31.14
C SER A 259 -13.38 11.61 -29.91
N LEU A 260 -12.89 11.29 -28.71
CA LEU A 260 -13.21 12.06 -27.50
C LEU A 260 -12.73 13.52 -27.58
N ASP A 261 -11.57 13.77 -28.18
CA ASP A 261 -11.01 15.11 -28.39
C ASP A 261 -11.92 15.96 -29.31
N ASP A 262 -12.49 15.35 -30.35
CA ASP A 262 -13.50 16.02 -31.19
C ASP A 262 -14.76 16.38 -30.38
N VAL A 263 -15.18 15.50 -29.46
CA VAL A 263 -16.34 15.77 -28.58
C VAL A 263 -16.03 16.91 -27.61
N VAL A 264 -14.84 16.98 -27.04
CA VAL A 264 -14.42 18.11 -26.18
C VAL A 264 -14.56 19.42 -26.95
N ARG A 265 -13.94 19.52 -28.12
CA ARG A 265 -13.97 20.74 -28.95
C ARG A 265 -15.39 21.15 -29.34
N GLU A 266 -16.22 20.18 -29.70
CA GLU A 266 -17.62 20.45 -30.06
C GLU A 266 -18.45 20.93 -28.85
N VAL A 267 -18.20 20.38 -27.65
CA VAL A 267 -18.86 20.84 -26.42
C VAL A 267 -18.41 22.25 -26.05
N GLU A 268 -17.12 22.56 -26.16
CA GLU A 268 -16.57 23.89 -25.87
C GLU A 268 -17.11 24.99 -26.80
N ALA A 269 -17.41 24.63 -28.05
CA ALA A 269 -17.99 25.53 -29.05
C ALA A 269 -19.46 25.90 -28.77
N GLN A 270 -20.19 25.15 -27.93
CA GLN A 270 -21.58 25.45 -27.61
C GLN A 270 -21.71 26.66 -26.65
N GLU A 271 -22.92 27.22 -26.56
CA GLU A 271 -23.25 28.27 -25.60
C GLU A 271 -23.72 27.70 -24.25
N GLY A 272 -23.57 28.48 -23.18
CA GLY A 272 -24.04 28.15 -21.84
C GLY A 272 -22.95 27.63 -20.89
N SER A 273 -23.21 27.77 -19.58
CA SER A 273 -22.24 27.43 -18.53
C SER A 273 -22.08 25.93 -18.30
N ALA A 274 -23.07 25.11 -18.67
CA ALA A 274 -23.06 23.66 -18.49
C ALA A 274 -21.93 22.95 -19.25
N LYS A 275 -21.42 23.58 -20.33
CA LYS A 275 -20.34 23.03 -21.16
C LYS A 275 -19.03 22.85 -20.42
N TRP A 276 -18.69 23.74 -19.48
CA TRP A 276 -17.40 23.73 -18.81
C TRP A 276 -17.20 22.50 -17.93
N ALA A 277 -18.25 22.09 -17.22
CA ALA A 277 -18.20 20.87 -16.40
C ALA A 277 -18.01 19.61 -17.26
N ILE A 278 -18.67 19.56 -18.43
CA ILE A 278 -18.57 18.42 -19.35
C ILE A 278 -17.20 18.41 -20.03
N ALA A 279 -16.76 19.56 -20.56
CA ALA A 279 -15.47 19.70 -21.21
C ALA A 279 -14.32 19.34 -20.27
N SER A 280 -14.32 19.85 -19.03
CA SER A 280 -13.31 19.50 -18.04
C SER A 280 -13.28 18.01 -17.71
N ALA A 281 -14.45 17.37 -17.56
CA ALA A 281 -14.52 15.95 -17.25
C ALA A 281 -14.14 15.06 -18.44
N LEU A 282 -14.45 15.50 -19.67
CA LEU A 282 -14.00 14.85 -20.90
C LEU A 282 -12.49 15.01 -21.11
N GLN A 283 -11.94 16.19 -20.81
CA GLN A 283 -10.52 16.46 -20.95
C GLN A 283 -9.71 15.54 -20.05
N GLU A 284 -10.17 15.28 -18.81
CA GLU A 284 -9.53 14.30 -17.93
C GLU A 284 -9.46 12.89 -18.55
N LEU A 285 -10.52 12.44 -19.24
CA LEU A 285 -10.49 11.17 -19.97
C LEU A 285 -9.54 11.19 -21.17
N VAL A 286 -9.42 12.32 -21.87
CA VAL A 286 -8.49 12.49 -22.99
C VAL A 286 -7.04 12.48 -22.47
N ASP A 287 -6.76 13.21 -21.40
CA ASP A 287 -5.44 13.34 -20.78
C ASP A 287 -4.95 12.02 -20.17
N ALA A 288 -5.86 11.12 -19.81
CA ALA A 288 -5.51 9.76 -19.38
C ALA A 288 -4.80 8.95 -20.49
N ASP A 289 -4.93 9.35 -21.76
CA ASP A 289 -4.24 8.75 -22.92
C ASP A 289 -4.41 7.22 -23.04
N VAL A 290 -5.60 6.75 -22.67
CA VAL A 290 -6.04 5.34 -22.76
C VAL A 290 -7.17 5.13 -23.77
N PHE A 291 -7.76 6.19 -24.32
CA PHE A 291 -8.88 6.10 -25.26
C PHE A 291 -8.41 6.37 -26.69
N GLY A 292 -8.44 5.35 -27.53
CA GLY A 292 -7.98 5.41 -28.92
C GLY A 292 -8.44 4.20 -29.73
N ALA A 293 -7.55 3.69 -30.57
CA ALA A 293 -7.79 2.43 -31.28
C ALA A 293 -7.72 1.28 -30.26
N PRO A 294 -8.82 0.55 -30.00
CA PRO A 294 -8.88 -0.35 -28.86
C PRO A 294 -7.97 -1.57 -29.03
N THR A 295 -7.35 -1.99 -27.93
CA THR A 295 -6.71 -3.31 -27.83
C THR A 295 -7.75 -4.39 -28.14
N PRO A 296 -7.49 -5.31 -29.08
CA PRO A 296 -8.45 -6.36 -29.43
C PRO A 296 -8.84 -7.22 -28.24
N LEU A 297 -10.15 -7.41 -27.99
CA LEU A 297 -10.63 -8.17 -26.83
C LEU A 297 -10.24 -9.67 -26.86
N ASN A 298 -9.99 -10.22 -28.04
CA ASN A 298 -9.47 -11.59 -28.21
C ASN A 298 -7.98 -11.72 -27.84
N GLU A 299 -7.25 -10.60 -27.77
CA GLU A 299 -5.90 -10.54 -27.23
C GLU A 299 -5.95 -10.55 -25.69
N LEU A 300 -6.92 -9.83 -25.11
CA LEU A 300 -7.15 -9.76 -23.67
C LEU A 300 -7.77 -11.03 -23.09
N VAL A 301 -8.53 -11.81 -23.88
CA VAL A 301 -9.19 -13.04 -23.39
C VAL A 301 -8.81 -14.22 -24.26
N LYS A 302 -7.79 -14.96 -23.81
CA LYS A 302 -7.22 -16.10 -24.52
C LYS A 302 -7.06 -17.31 -23.60
N GLU A 303 -7.26 -18.50 -24.16
CA GLU A 303 -7.10 -19.78 -23.46
C GLU A 303 -5.70 -19.91 -22.84
N GLY A 304 -5.68 -20.22 -21.56
CA GLY A 304 -4.47 -20.33 -20.76
C GLY A 304 -3.62 -19.06 -20.71
N GLN A 305 -4.20 -17.87 -20.88
CA GLN A 305 -3.50 -16.60 -20.68
C GLN A 305 -4.08 -15.87 -19.46
N ALA A 306 -3.24 -15.17 -18.71
CA ALA A 306 -3.68 -14.19 -17.74
C ALA A 306 -3.34 -12.79 -18.22
N SER A 307 -4.36 -12.02 -18.57
CA SER A 307 -4.22 -10.61 -18.94
C SER A 307 -4.33 -9.77 -17.68
N VAL A 308 -3.18 -9.28 -17.20
CA VAL A 308 -3.07 -8.43 -16.01
C VAL A 308 -3.22 -6.98 -16.46
N ILE A 309 -4.37 -6.39 -16.13
CA ILE A 309 -4.68 -4.99 -16.40
C ILE A 309 -4.10 -4.15 -15.28
N ASN A 310 -2.88 -3.65 -15.49
CA ASN A 310 -2.18 -2.83 -14.53
C ASN A 310 -2.69 -1.39 -14.61
N LEU A 311 -3.31 -0.95 -13.52
CA LEU A 311 -3.92 0.38 -13.39
C LEU A 311 -3.05 1.35 -12.55
N LYS A 312 -1.90 0.90 -12.09
CA LYS A 312 -0.97 1.71 -11.30
C LYS A 312 -0.57 2.96 -12.08
N GLY A 313 -0.48 4.09 -11.38
CA GLY A 313 -0.12 5.39 -11.96
C GLY A 313 -1.31 6.21 -12.48
N ALA A 314 -2.48 5.60 -12.70
CA ALA A 314 -3.71 6.34 -13.01
C ALA A 314 -4.43 6.82 -11.74
N SER A 315 -5.14 7.96 -11.82
CA SER A 315 -6.04 8.44 -10.76
C SER A 315 -7.16 7.43 -10.51
N LEU A 316 -7.70 7.38 -9.28
CA LEU A 316 -8.76 6.44 -8.92
C LEU A 316 -10.00 6.59 -9.84
N GLU A 317 -10.34 7.82 -10.19
CA GLU A 317 -11.40 8.17 -11.12
C GLU A 317 -11.12 7.57 -12.51
N THR A 318 -9.91 7.75 -13.03
CA THR A 318 -9.48 7.14 -14.30
C THR A 318 -9.52 5.62 -14.25
N GLN A 319 -9.05 5.02 -13.16
CA GLN A 319 -9.12 3.56 -12.95
C GLN A 319 -10.57 3.07 -13.02
N GLN A 320 -11.50 3.76 -12.36
CA GLN A 320 -12.91 3.41 -12.37
C GLN A 320 -13.52 3.50 -13.77
N SER A 321 -13.19 4.55 -14.54
CA SER A 321 -13.65 4.73 -15.92
C SER A 321 -13.09 3.69 -16.87
N VAL A 322 -11.79 3.37 -16.76
CA VAL A 322 -11.12 2.32 -17.54
C VAL A 322 -11.79 0.96 -17.28
N VAL A 323 -11.98 0.60 -16.01
CA VAL A 323 -12.64 -0.64 -15.61
C VAL A 323 -14.09 -0.65 -16.09
N ALA A 324 -14.83 0.46 -15.98
CA ALA A 324 -16.21 0.55 -16.46
C ALA A 324 -16.31 0.24 -17.96
N ARG A 325 -15.45 0.85 -18.78
CA ARG A 325 -15.43 0.62 -20.23
C ARG A 325 -15.01 -0.80 -20.57
N LEU A 326 -13.86 -1.24 -20.04
CA LEU A 326 -13.28 -2.54 -20.35
C LEU A 326 -14.25 -3.67 -19.99
N LEU A 327 -14.80 -3.65 -18.79
CA LEU A 327 -15.72 -4.69 -18.33
C LEU A 327 -17.04 -4.69 -19.12
N THR A 328 -17.50 -3.51 -19.57
CA THR A 328 -18.67 -3.41 -20.44
C THR A 328 -18.40 -4.08 -21.78
N ASP A 329 -17.25 -3.79 -22.40
CA ASP A 329 -16.86 -4.35 -23.70
C ASP A 329 -16.65 -5.87 -23.62
N LEU A 330 -15.94 -6.35 -22.58
CA LEU A 330 -15.76 -7.78 -22.34
C LEU A 330 -17.10 -8.49 -22.11
N PHE A 331 -18.00 -7.90 -21.32
CA PHE A 331 -19.31 -8.51 -21.06
C PHE A 331 -20.17 -8.60 -22.31
N GLN A 332 -20.21 -7.54 -23.12
CA GLN A 332 -20.95 -7.54 -24.39
C GLN A 332 -20.35 -8.55 -25.37
N ALA A 333 -19.04 -8.56 -25.54
CA ALA A 333 -18.36 -9.53 -26.39
C ALA A 333 -18.66 -10.97 -25.96
N ARG A 334 -18.69 -11.24 -24.65
CA ARG A 334 -19.04 -12.56 -24.12
C ARG A 334 -20.51 -12.91 -24.32
N LYS A 335 -21.45 -11.97 -24.11
CA LYS A 335 -22.89 -12.16 -24.40
C LYS A 335 -23.14 -12.60 -25.85
N PHE A 336 -22.38 -12.06 -26.79
CA PHE A 336 -22.44 -12.42 -28.22
C PHE A 336 -21.47 -13.54 -28.62
N SER A 337 -20.83 -14.22 -27.67
CA SER A 337 -19.85 -15.29 -27.90
C SER A 337 -18.71 -14.95 -28.86
N ARG A 338 -18.25 -13.69 -28.84
CA ARG A 338 -17.09 -13.21 -29.61
C ARG A 338 -15.75 -13.50 -28.93
N ILE A 339 -15.78 -13.76 -27.62
CA ILE A 339 -14.64 -14.17 -26.79
C ILE A 339 -15.01 -15.40 -25.98
N PRO A 340 -14.03 -16.23 -25.56
CA PRO A 340 -14.30 -17.44 -24.80
C PRO A 340 -14.79 -17.11 -23.37
N PRO A 341 -15.41 -18.08 -22.66
CA PRO A 341 -15.62 -18.01 -21.22
C PRO A 341 -14.32 -17.66 -20.49
N PHE A 342 -14.40 -16.83 -19.46
CA PHE A 342 -13.21 -16.37 -18.74
C PHE A 342 -13.50 -16.10 -17.27
N PHE A 343 -12.44 -16.06 -16.47
CA PHE A 343 -12.50 -15.75 -15.06
C PHE A 343 -11.91 -14.36 -14.81
N LEU A 344 -12.76 -13.46 -14.32
CA LEU A 344 -12.42 -12.07 -14.04
C LEU A 344 -12.06 -11.92 -12.56
N VAL A 345 -10.89 -11.38 -12.26
CA VAL A 345 -10.48 -11.00 -10.90
C VAL A 345 -10.49 -9.49 -10.77
N ILE A 346 -11.19 -8.96 -9.78
CA ILE A 346 -11.20 -7.53 -9.45
C ILE A 346 -10.50 -7.34 -8.12
N GLU A 347 -9.27 -6.83 -8.17
CA GLU A 347 -8.53 -6.45 -6.97
C GLU A 347 -9.00 -5.11 -6.41
N GLU A 348 -8.90 -4.96 -5.09
CA GLU A 348 -9.51 -3.86 -4.32
C GLU A 348 -10.91 -3.46 -4.77
N ALA A 349 -11.80 -4.46 -4.89
CA ALA A 349 -13.13 -4.29 -5.46
C ALA A 349 -14.00 -3.20 -4.79
N HIS A 350 -13.70 -2.80 -3.55
CA HIS A 350 -14.36 -1.67 -2.89
C HIS A 350 -14.15 -0.33 -3.60
N ASN A 351 -13.12 -0.21 -4.46
CA ASN A 351 -12.85 0.94 -5.31
C ASN A 351 -13.70 0.95 -6.60
N PHE A 352 -14.21 -0.20 -7.03
CA PHE A 352 -14.90 -0.38 -8.32
C PHE A 352 -16.41 -0.69 -8.16
N ALA A 353 -16.80 -1.29 -7.04
CA ALA A 353 -18.18 -1.53 -6.67
C ALA A 353 -18.38 -1.23 -5.17
N PRO A 354 -18.23 0.04 -4.74
CA PRO A 354 -18.52 0.43 -3.38
C PRO A 354 -19.99 0.16 -3.02
N GLU A 355 -20.24 -0.17 -1.76
CA GLU A 355 -21.58 -0.16 -1.20
C GLU A 355 -22.17 1.25 -1.34
N ARG A 356 -23.46 1.33 -1.69
CA ARG A 356 -24.12 2.59 -2.06
C ARG A 356 -23.96 3.72 -1.03
N SER A 357 -23.83 3.38 0.26
CA SER A 357 -23.59 4.35 1.34
C SER A 357 -22.22 5.05 1.26
N PHE A 358 -21.25 4.48 0.53
CA PHE A 358 -19.93 5.06 0.29
C PHE A 358 -19.82 5.76 -1.07
N GLY A 359 -20.93 5.84 -1.82
CA GLY A 359 -20.99 6.46 -3.13
C GLY A 359 -21.27 5.46 -4.26
N GLU A 360 -21.41 6.00 -5.47
CA GLU A 360 -21.54 5.25 -6.71
C GLU A 360 -20.48 5.75 -7.68
N VAL A 361 -19.78 4.82 -8.32
CA VAL A 361 -18.67 5.11 -9.25
C VAL A 361 -18.96 4.53 -10.63
N ALA A 362 -18.23 4.99 -11.65
CA ALA A 362 -18.46 4.61 -13.05
C ALA A 362 -18.61 3.09 -13.27
N SER A 363 -17.77 2.29 -12.62
CA SER A 363 -17.75 0.82 -12.75
C SER A 363 -18.82 0.08 -11.92
N SER A 364 -19.51 0.75 -10.99
CA SER A 364 -20.45 0.10 -10.05
C SER A 364 -21.55 -0.68 -10.77
N ARG A 365 -22.13 -0.09 -11.83
CA ARG A 365 -23.24 -0.71 -12.57
C ARG A 365 -22.80 -1.98 -13.30
N VAL A 366 -21.65 -1.95 -13.98
CA VAL A 366 -21.18 -3.09 -14.76
C VAL A 366 -20.74 -4.23 -13.84
N VAL A 367 -20.08 -3.95 -12.72
CA VAL A 367 -19.68 -4.99 -11.75
C VAL A 367 -20.89 -5.68 -11.12
N ARG A 368 -21.95 -4.95 -10.73
CA ARG A 368 -23.23 -5.54 -10.27
C ARG A 368 -23.90 -6.41 -11.34
N THR A 369 -23.86 -5.96 -12.59
CA THR A 369 -24.42 -6.72 -13.72
C THR A 369 -23.62 -8.01 -13.94
N LEU A 370 -22.29 -7.95 -13.86
CA LEU A 370 -21.42 -9.11 -13.97
C LEU A 370 -21.67 -10.12 -12.85
N ALA A 371 -21.81 -9.66 -11.60
CA ALA A 371 -22.11 -10.52 -10.46
C ALA A 371 -23.48 -11.22 -10.56
N SER A 372 -24.49 -10.59 -11.15
CA SER A 372 -25.84 -11.15 -11.24
C SER A 372 -26.11 -11.94 -12.53
N GLU A 373 -25.49 -11.57 -13.65
CA GLU A 373 -25.73 -12.18 -14.96
C GLU A 373 -24.53 -12.92 -15.54
N GLY A 374 -23.30 -12.61 -15.12
CA GLY A 374 -22.06 -13.11 -15.72
C GLY A 374 -22.00 -14.63 -15.84
N ARG A 375 -22.43 -15.33 -14.78
CA ARG A 375 -22.47 -16.81 -14.76
C ARG A 375 -23.26 -17.43 -15.91
N LYS A 376 -24.35 -16.79 -16.36
CA LYS A 376 -25.20 -17.29 -17.47
C LYS A 376 -24.44 -17.33 -18.79
N PHE A 377 -23.39 -16.53 -18.89
CA PHE A 377 -22.55 -16.43 -20.08
C PHE A 377 -21.18 -17.07 -19.86
N GLY A 378 -20.94 -17.83 -18.78
CA GLY A 378 -19.63 -18.43 -18.50
C GLY A 378 -18.56 -17.40 -18.15
N LEU A 379 -18.96 -16.28 -17.52
CA LEU A 379 -18.05 -15.32 -16.93
C LEU A 379 -18.01 -15.55 -15.42
N GLY A 380 -16.91 -16.11 -14.94
CA GLY A 380 -16.64 -16.23 -13.51
C GLY A 380 -16.07 -14.94 -12.95
N LEU A 381 -16.36 -14.65 -11.69
CA LEU A 381 -15.98 -13.38 -11.04
C LEU A 381 -15.31 -13.71 -9.72
N CYS A 382 -14.16 -13.10 -9.47
CA CYS A 382 -13.48 -13.11 -8.18
C CYS A 382 -13.40 -11.69 -7.65
N ILE A 383 -14.04 -11.45 -6.52
CA ILE A 383 -14.01 -10.17 -5.80
C ILE A 383 -12.93 -10.25 -4.72
N VAL A 384 -11.93 -9.38 -4.81
CA VAL A 384 -10.83 -9.34 -3.84
C VAL A 384 -10.89 -8.00 -3.13
N SER A 385 -10.97 -8.00 -1.79
CA SER A 385 -11.04 -6.73 -1.04
C SER A 385 -10.51 -6.88 0.37
N GLN A 386 -9.84 -5.83 0.84
CA GLN A 386 -9.44 -5.72 2.24
C GLN A 386 -10.52 -5.09 3.15
N ARG A 387 -11.61 -4.59 2.55
CA ARG A 387 -12.72 -3.90 3.22
C ARG A 387 -14.07 -4.44 2.70
N PRO A 388 -14.46 -5.68 3.05
CA PRO A 388 -15.73 -6.25 2.58
C PRO A 388 -16.94 -5.40 2.97
N ALA A 389 -16.93 -4.71 4.12
CA ALA A 389 -18.04 -3.83 4.50
C ALA A 389 -18.22 -2.62 3.56
N ARG A 390 -17.21 -2.29 2.74
CA ARG A 390 -17.27 -1.22 1.75
C ARG A 390 -17.61 -1.70 0.34
N VAL A 391 -17.71 -3.01 0.10
CA VAL A 391 -18.10 -3.56 -1.21
C VAL A 391 -19.62 -3.70 -1.26
N ASP A 392 -20.21 -3.50 -2.44
CA ASP A 392 -21.65 -3.66 -2.66
C ASP A 392 -22.13 -5.04 -2.20
N LYS A 393 -23.13 -5.05 -1.31
CA LYS A 393 -23.67 -6.28 -0.73
C LYS A 393 -24.27 -7.23 -1.76
N ASN A 394 -24.80 -6.69 -2.87
CA ASN A 394 -25.34 -7.53 -3.95
C ASN A 394 -24.23 -8.12 -4.82
N VAL A 395 -23.02 -7.54 -4.79
CA VAL A 395 -21.86 -8.15 -5.46
C VAL A 395 -21.28 -9.25 -4.57
N LEU A 396 -21.09 -8.99 -3.28
CA LEU A 396 -20.59 -9.99 -2.34
C LEU A 396 -21.55 -11.18 -2.15
N SER A 397 -22.86 -10.95 -2.08
CA SER A 397 -23.84 -12.04 -1.89
C SER A 397 -23.98 -12.97 -3.10
N GLN A 398 -23.47 -12.59 -4.27
CA GLN A 398 -23.39 -13.48 -5.44
C GLN A 398 -22.11 -14.30 -5.48
N CYS A 399 -21.17 -14.06 -4.55
CA CYS A 399 -19.95 -14.86 -4.41
C CYS A 399 -20.22 -16.08 -3.54
N ASN A 400 -20.67 -17.17 -4.16
CA ASN A 400 -21.09 -18.38 -3.45
C ASN A 400 -19.92 -19.14 -2.81
N THR A 401 -18.67 -18.87 -3.20
CA THR A 401 -17.49 -19.36 -2.48
C THR A 401 -16.73 -18.19 -1.88
N GLN A 402 -16.28 -18.32 -0.64
CA GLN A 402 -15.51 -17.29 0.06
C GLN A 402 -14.25 -17.87 0.65
N VAL A 403 -13.14 -17.17 0.45
CA VAL A 403 -11.83 -17.43 1.05
C VAL A 403 -11.54 -16.25 1.97
N VAL A 404 -11.72 -16.46 3.26
CA VAL A 404 -11.64 -15.42 4.30
C VAL A 404 -10.34 -15.62 5.06
N LEU A 405 -9.39 -14.71 4.89
CA LEU A 405 -8.16 -14.67 5.66
C LEU A 405 -8.39 -13.92 6.97
N LYS A 406 -7.32 -13.79 7.77
CA LYS A 406 -7.35 -13.04 9.02
C LYS A 406 -8.00 -11.67 8.84
N MET A 407 -8.95 -11.34 9.72
CA MET A 407 -9.60 -10.03 9.80
C MET A 407 -9.93 -9.70 11.25
N THR A 408 -9.73 -8.44 11.65
CA THR A 408 -9.96 -7.99 13.03
C THR A 408 -11.10 -6.99 13.17
N ASN A 409 -11.45 -6.27 12.09
CA ASN A 409 -12.47 -5.23 12.12
C ASN A 409 -13.89 -5.86 12.24
N PRO A 410 -14.69 -5.52 13.27
CA PRO A 410 -16.01 -6.10 13.46
C PRO A 410 -17.03 -5.78 12.34
N ASN A 411 -16.91 -4.62 11.68
CA ASN A 411 -17.81 -4.27 10.57
C ASN A 411 -17.52 -5.14 9.35
N ASP A 412 -16.23 -5.34 9.06
CA ASP A 412 -15.78 -6.17 7.95
C ASP A 412 -16.13 -7.65 8.21
N ILE A 413 -15.92 -8.17 9.44
CA ILE A 413 -16.33 -9.53 9.82
C ILE A 413 -17.85 -9.71 9.66
N ARG A 414 -18.66 -8.76 10.16
CA ARG A 414 -20.12 -8.82 10.00
C ARG A 414 -20.55 -8.85 8.53
N ALA A 415 -19.86 -8.11 7.66
CA ALA A 415 -20.15 -8.13 6.22
C ALA A 415 -19.85 -9.49 5.58
N VAL A 416 -18.73 -10.12 5.98
CA VAL A 416 -18.40 -11.50 5.58
C VAL A 416 -19.48 -12.45 6.08
N SER A 417 -19.74 -12.46 7.39
CA SER A 417 -20.71 -13.34 8.04
C SER A 417 -22.11 -13.21 7.44
N ALA A 418 -22.55 -12.00 7.07
CA ALA A 418 -23.86 -11.77 6.43
C ALA A 418 -23.93 -12.26 4.97
N SER A 419 -22.79 -12.47 4.32
CA SER A 419 -22.72 -12.94 2.93
C SER A 419 -22.49 -14.45 2.79
N MET A 420 -22.09 -15.13 3.86
CA MET A 420 -21.87 -16.57 3.87
C MET A 420 -23.18 -17.33 4.08
N GLU A 421 -23.43 -18.36 3.26
CA GLU A 421 -24.65 -19.18 3.37
C GLU A 421 -24.67 -20.06 4.63
N SER A 422 -23.50 -20.51 5.09
CA SER A 422 -23.33 -21.27 6.33
C SER A 422 -22.72 -20.39 7.41
N PHE A 423 -23.57 -19.83 8.26
CA PHE A 423 -23.15 -19.04 9.41
C PHE A 423 -23.11 -19.91 10.68
N ASP A 424 -21.98 -19.85 11.39
CA ASP A 424 -21.81 -20.37 12.75
C ASP A 424 -21.38 -19.17 13.62
N GLU A 425 -22.06 -18.95 14.75
CA GLU A 425 -21.77 -17.85 15.69
C GLU A 425 -20.30 -17.82 16.15
N THR A 426 -19.59 -18.94 16.01
CA THR A 426 -18.17 -19.05 16.38
C THR A 426 -17.17 -18.61 15.31
N LEU A 427 -17.59 -18.46 14.04
CA LEU A 427 -16.71 -18.08 12.92
C LEU A 427 -16.04 -16.72 13.14
N ASP A 428 -16.74 -15.76 13.75
CA ASP A 428 -16.18 -14.43 14.05
C ASP A 428 -14.90 -14.52 14.90
N SER A 429 -14.88 -15.43 15.87
CA SER A 429 -13.74 -15.65 16.75
C SER A 429 -12.61 -16.43 16.08
N GLU A 430 -12.94 -17.27 15.10
CA GLU A 430 -11.99 -18.03 14.28
C GLU A 430 -11.29 -17.09 13.31
N ILE A 431 -12.03 -16.28 12.55
CA ILE A 431 -11.50 -15.30 11.59
C ILE A 431 -10.51 -14.34 12.26
N ARG A 432 -10.82 -13.87 13.48
CA ARG A 432 -9.91 -13.00 14.26
C ARG A 432 -8.62 -13.71 14.69
N GLY A 433 -8.73 -15.00 15.01
CA GLY A 433 -7.64 -15.84 15.51
C GLY A 433 -6.72 -16.40 14.44
N LEU A 434 -7.09 -16.32 13.17
CA LEU A 434 -6.30 -16.87 12.06
C LEU A 434 -4.85 -16.36 12.06
N ALA A 435 -3.93 -17.26 11.72
CA ALA A 435 -2.55 -16.92 11.42
C ALA A 435 -2.43 -16.34 10.00
N VAL A 436 -1.39 -15.55 9.74
CA VAL A 436 -1.07 -15.11 8.39
C VAL A 436 -0.75 -16.34 7.53
N GLY A 437 -1.29 -16.40 6.30
CA GLY A 437 -1.17 -17.58 5.44
C GLY A 437 -2.20 -18.68 5.71
N THR A 438 -3.11 -18.48 6.67
CA THR A 438 -4.29 -19.36 6.87
C THR A 438 -5.57 -18.66 6.42
N ALA A 439 -6.52 -19.43 5.92
CA ALA A 439 -7.80 -18.95 5.42
C ALA A 439 -8.93 -19.90 5.79
N ILE A 440 -10.11 -19.36 6.07
CA ILE A 440 -11.36 -20.11 6.11
C ILE A 440 -11.94 -20.12 4.71
N VAL A 441 -12.13 -21.31 4.14
CA VAL A 441 -12.83 -21.49 2.87
C VAL A 441 -14.23 -21.99 3.16
N SER A 442 -15.23 -21.36 2.58
CA SER A 442 -16.63 -21.72 2.80
C SER A 442 -17.48 -21.46 1.56
N GLY A 443 -18.69 -22.00 1.57
CA GLY A 443 -19.63 -21.93 0.45
C GLY A 443 -19.40 -23.05 -0.57
N GLU A 444 -19.95 -22.91 -1.77
CA GLU A 444 -20.13 -24.05 -2.68
C GLU A 444 -18.84 -24.75 -3.16
N GLY A 445 -17.72 -24.03 -3.18
CA GLY A 445 -16.40 -24.55 -3.52
C GLY A 445 -15.79 -25.49 -2.47
N ALA A 446 -16.38 -25.60 -1.28
CA ALA A 446 -15.95 -26.48 -0.18
C ALA A 446 -17.14 -27.12 0.56
N ASP A 447 -16.98 -28.30 1.17
CA ASP A 447 -18.06 -28.92 1.96
C ASP A 447 -18.06 -28.39 3.41
N GLY A 448 -18.66 -27.20 3.57
CA GLY A 448 -18.68 -26.44 4.81
C GLY A 448 -17.44 -25.55 4.98
N SER A 449 -17.27 -24.99 6.18
CA SER A 449 -16.14 -24.12 6.50
C SER A 449 -14.89 -24.93 6.83
N LEU A 450 -13.85 -24.78 6.02
CA LEU A 450 -12.56 -25.46 6.16
C LEU A 450 -11.47 -24.43 6.50
N CYS A 451 -10.70 -24.66 7.56
CA CYS A 451 -9.49 -23.89 7.83
C CYS A 451 -8.32 -24.46 7.01
N VAL A 452 -7.72 -23.64 6.16
CA VAL A 452 -6.72 -24.05 5.17
C VAL A 452 -5.45 -23.25 5.38
N GLU A 453 -4.33 -23.94 5.52
CA GLU A 453 -3.00 -23.34 5.39
C GLU A 453 -2.69 -23.23 3.90
N VAL A 454 -2.66 -22.00 3.38
CA VAL A 454 -2.48 -21.71 1.95
C VAL A 454 -1.05 -22.07 1.56
N ARG A 455 -0.90 -22.81 0.45
CA ARG A 455 0.42 -23.23 -0.03
C ARG A 455 1.28 -22.03 -0.45
N PRO A 456 2.61 -22.17 -0.46
CA PRO A 456 3.49 -21.20 -1.09
C PRO A 456 3.17 -21.02 -2.59
N ARG A 457 3.35 -19.81 -3.10
CA ARG A 457 3.28 -19.48 -4.53
C ARG A 457 4.38 -20.19 -5.30
N ARG A 458 4.08 -20.69 -6.49
CA ARG A 458 5.11 -21.16 -7.42
C ARG A 458 5.81 -19.99 -8.11
N SER A 459 5.08 -18.88 -8.33
CA SER A 459 5.64 -17.64 -8.88
C SER A 459 6.22 -16.75 -7.77
N ARG A 460 7.02 -15.76 -8.17
CA ARG A 460 7.54 -14.72 -7.28
C ARG A 460 6.41 -13.87 -6.70
N HIS A 461 6.61 -13.32 -5.51
CA HIS A 461 5.69 -12.37 -4.89
C HIS A 461 6.05 -10.93 -5.26
N GLY A 462 5.22 -10.27 -6.07
CA GLY A 462 5.39 -8.86 -6.48
C GLY A 462 4.93 -7.82 -5.46
N GLY A 463 4.10 -8.23 -4.50
CA GLY A 463 3.51 -7.36 -3.48
C GLY A 463 4.35 -7.20 -2.22
N LYS A 464 5.70 -7.34 -2.32
CA LYS A 464 6.54 -6.80 -1.25
C LYS A 464 6.12 -5.36 -1.13
N ALA A 465 5.55 -4.97 0.02
CA ALA A 465 5.56 -3.57 0.40
C ALA A 465 6.96 -3.09 0.03
N GLN A 466 7.08 -1.90 -0.55
CA GLN A 466 8.31 -1.17 -0.30
C GLN A 466 8.35 -0.97 1.22
N ALA A 467 8.73 -2.02 1.97
CA ALA A 467 9.52 -1.91 3.16
C ALA A 467 10.67 -1.08 2.66
N SER A 468 10.53 0.23 2.88
CA SER A 468 11.41 1.33 2.48
C SER A 468 12.65 0.76 1.84
N GLN A 469 12.62 0.50 0.51
CA GLN A 469 13.60 -0.30 -0.24
C GLN A 469 14.85 -0.72 0.55
N GLU A 470 14.83 -1.77 1.39
CA GLU A 470 15.99 -2.11 2.26
C GLU A 470 16.85 -0.88 2.63
N LEU A 471 16.22 0.22 3.10
CA LEU A 471 16.73 1.61 3.08
C LEU A 471 18.14 1.62 2.50
N HIS A 472 18.27 1.65 1.15
CA HIS A 472 19.57 1.61 0.47
C HIS A 472 20.54 2.31 1.39
N GLU A 473 21.46 1.55 2.01
CA GLU A 473 22.36 2.09 3.05
C GLU A 473 22.74 3.47 2.56
N PRO A 474 22.45 4.55 3.34
CA PRO A 474 22.66 5.89 2.85
C PRO A 474 24.03 5.91 2.20
N LEU A 475 24.11 6.46 0.98
CA LEU A 475 25.26 6.46 0.08
C LEU A 475 26.57 7.00 0.69
N LEU A 476 26.66 7.15 2.00
CA LEU A 476 27.87 7.27 2.79
C LEU A 476 28.36 5.88 3.23
N LYS A 477 28.95 5.13 2.29
CA LYS A 477 29.85 3.99 2.61
C LYS A 477 31.14 4.43 3.33
N GLN A 478 31.34 5.72 3.58
CA GLN A 478 32.53 6.26 4.22
C GLN A 478 32.13 7.08 5.44
N LYS A 479 32.80 6.84 6.57
CA LYS A 479 32.74 7.74 7.73
C LYS A 479 33.07 9.16 7.25
N PRO A 480 32.31 10.19 7.66
CA PRO A 480 32.61 11.56 7.25
C PRO A 480 34.05 11.91 7.66
N ARG A 481 34.83 12.41 6.71
CA ARG A 481 36.17 12.90 6.99
C ARG A 481 36.06 14.25 7.67
N PHE A 482 36.82 14.44 8.73
CA PHE A 482 36.98 15.76 9.34
C PHE A 482 38.06 16.53 8.57
N ILE A 483 37.72 17.69 8.04
CA ILE A 483 38.65 18.56 7.34
C ILE A 483 38.69 19.89 8.09
N LYS A 484 39.79 20.17 8.78
CA LYS A 484 40.00 21.52 9.32
C LYS A 484 40.44 22.42 8.17
N ALA A 485 39.69 23.47 7.88
CA ALA A 485 40.08 24.41 6.83
C ALA A 485 41.39 25.08 7.23
N LYS A 486 42.39 25.11 6.34
CA LYS A 486 43.51 26.04 6.51
C LYS A 486 42.92 27.44 6.51
N GLN A 487 43.16 28.23 7.57
CA GLN A 487 42.71 29.62 7.69
C GLN A 487 42.99 30.36 6.38
N SER A 488 41.96 30.52 5.53
CA SER A 488 42.04 31.27 4.28
C SER A 488 41.87 32.78 4.54
N LEU A 489 41.29 33.14 5.69
CA LEU A 489 41.00 34.51 6.07
C LEU A 489 41.62 34.80 7.45
N SER A 490 42.60 35.71 7.50
CA SER A 490 43.20 36.17 8.74
C SER A 490 42.47 37.42 9.27
N LYS A 491 42.50 37.64 10.59
CA LYS A 491 41.97 38.88 11.20
C LYS A 491 42.52 40.14 10.51
N GLN A 492 43.81 40.14 10.18
CA GLN A 492 44.47 41.24 9.46
C GLN A 492 43.91 41.47 8.05
N ALA A 493 43.51 40.42 7.33
CA ALA A 493 42.90 40.56 6.02
C ALA A 493 41.48 41.16 6.11
N VAL A 494 40.73 40.83 7.16
CA VAL A 494 39.41 41.42 7.43
C VAL A 494 39.55 42.89 7.85
N GLU A 495 40.53 43.21 8.70
CA GLU A 495 40.82 44.58 9.10
C GLU A 495 41.33 45.46 7.96
N ALA A 496 42.12 44.90 7.04
CA ALA A 496 42.56 45.59 5.83
C ALA A 496 41.41 45.97 4.87
N ALA A 497 40.24 45.32 4.98
CA ALA A 497 39.04 45.67 4.24
C ALA A 497 38.25 46.84 4.89
N GLY A 498 38.81 47.47 5.93
CA GLY A 498 38.19 48.59 6.65
C GLY A 498 37.23 48.16 7.75
N LEU A 499 37.25 46.88 8.16
CA LEU A 499 36.32 46.33 9.15
C LEU A 499 37.02 46.10 10.50
N THR A 500 36.43 46.53 11.60
CA THR A 500 36.97 46.29 12.95
C THR A 500 36.56 44.90 13.43
N VAL A 501 37.49 43.96 13.58
CA VAL A 501 37.14 42.60 14.02
C VAL A 501 36.96 42.54 15.53
N HIS A 502 35.75 42.19 15.97
CA HIS A 502 35.38 42.09 17.40
C HIS A 502 35.60 40.68 17.97
N SER A 503 35.23 39.62 17.24
CA SER A 503 35.45 38.24 17.69
C SER A 503 35.70 37.28 16.53
N MET A 504 36.23 36.09 16.84
CA MET A 504 36.42 35.00 15.89
C MET A 504 35.96 33.69 16.55
N LEU A 505 35.08 32.96 15.88
CA LEU A 505 34.56 31.67 16.33
C LEU A 505 34.92 30.57 15.33
N GLU A 506 35.18 29.36 15.81
CA GLU A 506 35.23 28.17 14.95
C GLU A 506 33.82 27.58 14.85
N HIS A 507 33.23 27.58 13.65
CA HIS A 507 31.91 27.01 13.37
C HIS A 507 32.00 25.84 12.39
N ARG A 508 31.12 24.85 12.56
CA ARG A 508 31.15 23.59 11.80
C ARG A 508 30.08 23.55 10.72
N PHE A 509 30.49 23.13 9.53
CA PHE A 509 29.65 22.95 8.36
C PHE A 509 29.84 21.55 7.77
N TRP A 510 28.80 20.93 7.23
CA TRP A 510 28.95 19.78 6.33
C TRP A 510 29.20 20.27 4.91
N LEU A 511 30.30 19.85 4.31
CA LEU A 511 30.57 20.01 2.90
C LEU A 511 30.07 18.77 2.17
N ALA A 512 29.05 18.90 1.34
CA ALA A 512 28.52 17.85 0.48
C ALA A 512 28.95 18.09 -0.97
N GLU A 513 29.77 17.21 -1.52
CA GLU A 513 30.17 17.27 -2.93
C GLU A 513 29.11 16.59 -3.79
N THR A 514 28.61 17.28 -4.80
CA THR A 514 27.68 16.71 -5.79
C THR A 514 28.26 16.81 -7.19
N ARG A 515 27.70 16.04 -8.14
CA ARG A 515 28.08 16.11 -9.56
C ARG A 515 27.97 17.50 -10.19
N GLN A 516 27.16 18.38 -9.61
CA GLN A 516 26.90 19.74 -10.13
C GLN A 516 27.58 20.84 -9.31
N GLY A 517 28.34 20.48 -8.27
CA GLY A 517 29.07 21.41 -7.41
C GLY A 517 29.04 21.01 -5.93
N SER A 518 29.90 21.63 -5.14
CA SER A 518 29.92 21.45 -3.68
C SER A 518 28.74 22.16 -3.03
N LEU A 519 28.34 21.78 -1.82
CA LEU A 519 27.29 22.42 -1.02
C LEU A 519 27.79 22.54 0.43
N LEU A 520 27.59 23.69 1.06
CA LEU A 520 27.87 23.85 2.49
C LEU A 520 26.55 23.76 3.26
N LEU A 521 26.54 23.04 4.37
CA LEU A 521 25.36 22.86 5.23
C LEU A 521 25.75 23.23 6.65
N ASP A 522 24.96 24.04 7.34
CA ASP A 522 25.19 24.28 8.77
C ASP A 522 25.04 22.96 9.55
N ALA A 523 26.09 22.55 10.28
CA ALA A 523 26.12 21.24 10.92
C ALA A 523 25.26 21.12 12.18
N LYS A 524 24.76 22.23 12.72
CA LYS A 524 23.97 22.26 13.95
C LYS A 524 22.47 22.44 13.70
N TYR A 525 22.09 23.15 12.62
CA TYR A 525 20.68 23.51 12.38
C TYR A 525 20.18 23.25 10.95
N GLY A 526 21.02 22.74 10.03
CA GLY A 526 20.58 22.15 8.76
C GLY A 526 20.24 23.12 7.61
N LYS A 527 20.71 24.37 7.65
CA LYS A 527 20.52 25.34 6.54
C LYS A 527 21.49 25.07 5.38
N ILE A 528 21.00 25.16 4.13
CA ILE A 528 21.75 24.83 2.90
C ILE A 528 22.32 26.07 2.23
N TYR A 529 23.60 26.03 1.87
CA TYR A 529 24.34 27.07 1.16
C TYR A 529 24.91 26.51 -0.16
N CYS A 530 24.67 27.23 -1.26
CA CYS A 530 25.13 26.84 -2.59
C CYS A 530 26.35 27.71 -3.03
N PRO A 531 27.56 27.14 -3.13
CA PRO A 531 28.83 27.84 -3.43
C PRO A 531 28.85 28.58 -4.76
N SER A 532 28.08 28.16 -5.77
CA SER A 532 28.02 28.84 -7.07
C SER A 532 27.45 30.27 -6.98
N LYS A 533 26.76 30.61 -5.88
CA LYS A 533 26.35 31.98 -5.56
C LYS A 533 27.16 32.64 -4.45
N PHE A 534 28.11 31.92 -3.84
CA PHE A 534 28.96 32.42 -2.76
C PHE A 534 30.23 33.09 -3.32
N ALA A 535 30.79 32.54 -4.40
CA ALA A 535 31.93 33.13 -5.10
C ALA A 535 31.67 34.51 -5.73
N GLU A 536 30.40 34.90 -5.89
CA GLU A 536 29.97 36.21 -6.43
C GLU A 536 29.23 37.09 -5.40
N ARG A 537 29.17 36.69 -4.12
CA ARG A 537 28.49 37.46 -3.07
C ARG A 537 29.31 37.51 -1.78
N LEU A 538 30.21 38.49 -1.70
CA LEU A 538 30.41 39.20 -0.43
C LEU A 538 29.10 39.92 -0.13
N VAL A 539 28.28 39.36 0.76
CA VAL A 539 27.07 40.06 1.22
C VAL A 539 27.53 41.22 2.10
N ALA A 540 27.54 42.42 1.53
CA ALA A 540 27.46 43.66 2.30
C ALA A 540 26.10 43.66 3.01
N LEU A 541 26.11 43.62 4.34
CA LEU A 541 24.90 43.70 5.15
C LEU A 541 24.47 45.16 5.34
N LYS A 542 23.16 45.31 5.56
CA LYS A 542 22.39 46.55 5.60
C LYS A 542 22.73 47.39 6.84
N GLU A 543 22.50 48.71 6.74
CA GLU A 543 22.54 49.64 7.87
C GLU A 543 21.63 49.20 9.02
N PHE A 544 22.20 49.05 10.22
CA PHE A 544 21.46 48.88 11.48
C PHE A 544 21.58 50.15 12.29
N LYS A 545 20.61 51.06 12.16
CA LYS A 545 20.56 52.29 12.98
C LYS A 545 19.59 52.18 14.15
N HIS A 546 18.67 51.20 14.12
CA HIS A 546 17.64 51.03 15.15
C HIS A 546 17.36 49.56 15.54
N ALA A 547 16.83 49.35 16.75
CA ALA A 547 16.52 48.02 17.29
C ALA A 547 15.53 47.19 16.45
N SER A 548 14.73 47.83 15.59
CA SER A 548 13.85 47.17 14.62
C SER A 548 14.62 46.35 13.59
N ASP A 549 15.88 46.69 13.32
CA ASP A 549 16.65 46.15 12.22
C ASP A 549 17.19 44.74 12.57
N LEU A 550 17.30 44.40 13.87
CA LEU A 550 17.67 43.07 14.38
C LEU A 550 16.66 41.96 14.00
N SER A 551 15.42 42.34 13.68
CA SER A 551 14.40 41.40 13.14
C SER A 551 14.70 40.95 11.71
N SER A 552 15.66 41.60 11.05
CA SER A 552 16.11 41.26 9.69
C SER A 552 17.31 40.32 9.64
N LEU A 553 17.88 39.97 10.81
CA LEU A 553 18.93 38.96 10.92
C LEU A 553 18.42 37.64 10.37
N ASP A 554 19.24 37.02 9.54
CA ASP A 554 18.97 35.66 9.13
C ASP A 554 19.21 34.69 10.29
N SER A 555 18.70 33.47 10.13
CA SER A 555 18.75 32.44 11.17
C SER A 555 20.16 32.20 11.70
N VAL A 556 21.19 32.28 10.86
CA VAL A 556 22.58 32.00 11.23
C VAL A 556 23.25 33.21 11.85
N GLU A 557 22.96 34.40 11.35
CA GLU A 557 23.46 35.65 11.94
C GLU A 557 22.96 35.80 13.39
N ALA A 558 21.67 35.52 13.62
CA ALA A 558 21.08 35.53 14.96
C ALA A 558 21.69 34.46 15.90
N ILE A 559 22.08 33.29 15.35
CA ILE A 559 22.66 32.19 16.12
C ILE A 559 24.10 32.48 16.54
N VAL A 560 24.93 32.96 15.61
CA VAL A 560 26.32 33.33 15.89
C VAL A 560 26.34 34.48 16.89
N PHE A 561 25.48 35.48 16.70
CA PHE A 561 25.36 36.62 17.62
C PHE A 561 24.94 36.19 19.04
N ASN A 562 24.03 35.22 19.16
CA ASN A 562 23.60 34.66 20.44
C ASN A 562 24.72 33.86 21.13
N GLU A 563 25.52 33.10 20.40
CA GLU A 563 26.63 32.32 20.99
C GLU A 563 27.77 33.23 21.47
N VAL A 564 28.08 34.30 20.74
CA VAL A 564 29.02 35.36 21.16
C VAL A 564 28.54 36.04 22.45
N LEU A 565 27.24 36.36 22.55
CA LEU A 565 26.65 36.95 23.75
C LEU A 565 26.68 35.99 24.96
N LYS A 566 26.41 34.69 24.76
CA LYS A 566 26.48 33.68 25.82
C LYS A 566 27.90 33.49 26.36
N ARG A 567 28.91 33.56 25.50
CA ARG A 567 30.33 33.47 25.89
C ARG A 567 30.90 34.78 26.45
N ARG A 568 30.11 35.87 26.41
CA ARG A 568 30.50 37.24 26.83
C ARG A 568 31.76 37.75 26.12
N GLU A 569 31.94 37.37 24.86
CA GLU A 569 33.11 37.74 24.05
C GLU A 569 32.96 39.10 23.34
N LEU A 570 31.91 39.86 23.64
CA LEU A 570 31.73 41.26 23.22
C LEU A 570 32.35 42.21 24.26
N PHE A 571 32.96 43.31 23.81
CA PHE A 571 33.55 44.29 24.71
C PHE A 571 32.47 45.02 25.54
N ASP A 572 32.74 45.24 26.83
CA ASP A 572 31.75 45.61 27.88
C ASP A 572 30.86 46.84 27.61
N HIS A 573 31.26 47.75 26.71
CA HIS A 573 30.55 49.00 26.48
C HIS A 573 29.31 48.88 25.58
N GLU A 574 29.11 47.73 24.90
CA GLU A 574 27.98 47.52 23.96
C GLU A 574 26.98 46.44 24.45
N LEU A 575 27.31 45.72 25.53
CA LEU A 575 26.48 44.67 26.15
C LEU A 575 25.10 45.14 26.69
N PRO A 576 24.97 46.33 27.32
CA PRO A 576 23.70 46.74 27.94
C PRO A 576 22.58 46.99 26.93
N SER A 577 22.92 47.46 25.73
CA SER A 577 21.97 47.74 24.64
C SER A 577 21.41 46.46 24.02
N CYS A 578 22.29 45.45 23.82
CA CYS A 578 21.92 44.17 23.19
C CYS A 578 21.11 43.23 24.09
N ASN A 579 21.42 43.18 25.40
CA ASN A 579 20.74 42.27 26.34
C ASN A 579 19.26 42.61 26.60
N SER A 580 18.85 43.87 26.41
CA SER A 580 17.47 44.30 26.68
C SER A 580 16.49 44.03 25.52
N LEU A 581 17.01 43.73 24.32
CA LEU A 581 16.24 43.63 23.07
C LEU A 581 16.01 42.19 22.57
N VAL A 582 16.77 41.20 23.06
CA VAL A 582 16.57 39.79 22.71
C VAL A 582 15.66 39.11 23.72
N LYS A 583 14.34 39.34 23.61
CA LYS A 583 13.31 38.48 24.20
C LYS A 583 12.57 37.74 23.10
N PHE A 584 13.03 36.53 22.74
CA PHE A 584 12.24 35.66 21.88
C PHE A 584 11.22 34.89 22.71
N GLU A 585 9.96 35.33 22.68
CA GLU A 585 8.82 34.54 23.15
C GLU A 585 8.66 33.29 22.25
N ARG A 586 8.48 32.12 22.88
CA ARG A 586 8.20 30.84 22.19
C ARG A 586 7.05 30.90 21.18
N ALA A 587 6.14 31.87 21.33
CA ALA A 587 5.00 32.08 20.44
C ALA A 587 5.39 32.58 19.03
N THR A 588 6.47 33.35 18.89
CA THR A 588 6.91 33.88 17.57
C THR A 588 7.57 32.78 16.71
N VAL A 589 8.29 31.86 17.35
CA VAL A 589 8.85 30.67 16.70
C VAL A 589 7.73 29.68 16.31
N ALA A 590 6.71 29.53 17.15
CA ALA A 590 5.52 28.75 16.82
C ALA A 590 4.70 29.37 15.67
N SER A 591 4.59 30.69 15.60
CA SER A 591 3.89 31.41 14.52
C SER A 591 4.65 31.37 13.19
N ALA A 592 6.00 31.39 13.21
CA ALA A 592 6.82 31.16 12.02
C ALA A 592 6.75 29.69 11.53
N LEU A 593 6.62 28.73 12.45
CA LEU A 593 6.35 27.32 12.14
C LEU A 593 4.92 27.10 11.62
N GLU A 594 3.91 27.81 12.11
CA GLU A 594 2.54 27.79 11.57
C GLU A 594 2.43 28.51 10.21
N ALA A 595 3.20 29.57 9.97
CA ALA A 595 3.28 30.26 8.68
C ALA A 595 4.00 29.43 7.60
N LEU A 596 4.84 28.47 7.99
CA LEU A 596 5.43 27.46 7.09
C LEU A 596 4.46 26.32 6.74
N VAL A 597 3.33 26.19 7.45
CA VAL A 597 2.30 25.16 7.22
C VAL A 597 1.12 25.67 6.36
N ASN A 598 1.05 26.98 6.03
CA ASN A 598 0.00 27.52 5.16
C ASN A 598 0.50 28.56 4.12
N ALA A 599 0.59 28.09 2.87
CA ALA A 599 0.45 28.81 1.59
C ALA A 599 1.48 29.88 1.15
N GLY A 600 2.16 29.62 0.01
CA GLY A 600 2.24 30.62 -1.07
C GLY A 600 3.59 31.24 -1.44
N TRP A 601 4.74 30.55 -1.39
CA TRP A 601 6.05 31.18 -1.66
C TRP A 601 6.74 30.79 -2.99
N VAL A 602 5.98 30.58 -4.08
CA VAL A 602 6.55 30.51 -5.46
C VAL A 602 5.96 31.58 -6.40
N ARG A 603 5.09 32.49 -5.94
CA ARG A 603 4.43 33.48 -6.82
C ARG A 603 4.95 34.92 -6.79
N LYS A 604 5.92 35.28 -5.96
CA LYS A 604 6.47 36.64 -5.96
C LYS A 604 7.92 36.70 -5.48
N THR A 605 8.88 36.54 -6.38
CA THR A 605 9.98 37.52 -6.45
C THR A 605 10.77 37.36 -7.75
N ARG A 606 10.73 38.44 -8.53
CA ARG A 606 11.51 38.67 -9.74
C ARG A 606 12.98 38.76 -9.35
N LEU A 607 13.82 37.97 -10.02
CA LEU A 607 15.27 38.19 -10.07
C LEU A 607 15.53 39.56 -10.72
N GLY A 608 15.71 40.58 -9.87
CA GLY A 608 16.11 41.92 -10.25
C GLY A 608 17.59 42.12 -10.00
N GLN A 609 18.33 42.32 -11.10
CA GLN A 609 19.60 43.02 -11.29
C GLN A 609 20.33 43.52 -10.03
N ILE A 610 21.58 43.07 -9.82
CA ILE A 610 22.62 43.84 -9.12
C ILE A 610 23.96 43.59 -9.80
N ASN A 611 24.68 44.70 -10.09
CA ASN A 611 25.94 44.78 -10.82
C ASN A 611 27.14 44.23 -10.02
N SER A 612 28.11 43.72 -10.76
CA SER A 612 29.33 43.02 -10.36
C SER A 612 30.38 43.85 -9.61
N TYR A 613 31.10 43.22 -8.69
CA TYR A 613 32.47 43.55 -8.30
C TYR A 613 33.28 42.25 -8.16
N SER A 614 34.45 42.15 -8.82
CA SER A 614 35.30 40.94 -8.78
C SER A 614 36.51 41.15 -7.88
N PHE A 615 36.76 40.24 -6.94
CA PHE A 615 38.10 40.01 -6.38
C PHE A 615 38.73 38.80 -7.09
N GLU A 616 40.03 38.84 -7.33
CA GLU A 616 40.77 37.76 -8.00
C GLU A 616 40.57 36.43 -7.25
N GLN A 617 40.11 35.42 -8.01
CA GLN A 617 39.81 34.08 -7.52
C GLN A 617 41.04 33.43 -6.87
N THR A 618 41.02 33.29 -5.54
CA THR A 618 41.98 32.41 -4.88
C THR A 618 41.31 31.04 -4.70
N LYS A 619 41.68 30.06 -5.52
CA LYS A 619 41.20 28.67 -5.38
C LYS A 619 41.47 28.17 -3.94
N LEU A 620 40.42 27.77 -3.23
CA LEU A 620 40.52 27.04 -1.97
C LEU A 620 41.47 25.84 -2.13
N ARG A 621 42.46 25.70 -1.25
CA ARG A 621 43.35 24.53 -1.20
C ARG A 621 43.18 23.82 0.13
N PHE A 622 42.70 22.58 0.08
CA PHE A 622 42.52 21.72 1.26
C PHE A 622 43.81 20.92 1.53
N ALA A 623 44.07 20.59 2.80
CA ALA A 623 45.12 19.65 3.19
C ALA A 623 44.47 18.43 3.87
N GLU A 624 44.78 17.22 3.38
CA GLU A 624 44.38 15.98 4.07
C GLU A 624 45.34 15.68 5.22
N GLU A 625 44.86 15.69 6.46
CA GLU A 625 45.59 15.04 7.55
C GLU A 625 45.35 13.53 7.50
N LYS A 626 46.36 12.78 7.05
CA LYS A 626 46.37 11.32 7.18
C LYS A 626 46.74 10.97 8.61
N ASN A 627 45.79 10.40 9.35
CA ASN A 627 45.90 9.76 10.67
C ASN A 627 45.46 10.57 11.91
N ALA A 628 44.24 11.10 11.90
CA ALA A 628 43.49 11.36 13.12
C ALA A 628 42.25 10.45 13.17
N VAL A 629 42.29 9.41 14.01
CA VAL A 629 41.09 8.62 14.35
C VAL A 629 40.27 9.50 15.30
N ALA A 630 39.09 9.93 14.86
CA ALA A 630 38.20 10.74 15.68
C ALA A 630 37.80 9.97 16.95
N THR A 631 38.16 10.51 18.12
CA THR A 631 37.52 10.15 19.38
C THR A 631 36.08 10.67 19.36
N GLU A 632 35.13 9.80 19.72
CA GLU A 632 33.69 10.12 19.75
C GLU A 632 33.43 11.44 20.51
N PRO A 633 32.58 12.34 19.98
CA PRO A 633 32.19 13.53 20.72
C PRO A 633 31.40 13.14 21.96
N ALA A 634 31.80 13.71 23.11
CA ALA A 634 31.15 13.51 24.38
C ALA A 634 29.65 13.84 24.29
N ALA A 635 28.84 12.96 24.88
CA ALA A 635 27.39 12.97 24.84
C ALA A 635 26.79 14.36 25.19
N GLY A 636 26.18 14.99 24.18
CA GLY A 636 25.38 16.19 24.38
C GLY A 636 25.40 17.18 23.21
N GLU A 637 25.00 16.77 22.00
CA GLU A 637 24.38 17.62 20.95
C GLU A 637 23.90 16.74 19.76
N PRO A 638 22.95 17.20 18.92
CA PRO A 638 21.77 16.44 18.49
C PRO A 638 22.02 15.41 17.39
N ALA A 639 21.33 14.27 17.49
CA ALA A 639 21.15 13.35 16.37
C ALA A 639 20.48 14.09 15.20
N MET A 640 20.95 13.84 13.97
CA MET A 640 20.30 14.28 12.74
C MET A 640 18.81 13.89 12.75
N ALA A 641 17.91 14.84 13.05
CA ALA A 641 16.51 14.72 12.67
C ALA A 641 16.41 15.20 11.22
N PHE A 642 16.74 14.31 10.29
CA PHE A 642 16.60 14.55 8.85
C PHE A 642 15.11 14.51 8.50
N ASP A 643 14.51 15.65 8.12
CA ASP A 643 13.19 15.66 7.48
C ASP A 643 13.38 15.34 5.99
N GLU A 644 13.06 14.09 5.63
CA GLU A 644 13.19 13.54 4.28
C GLU A 644 12.39 14.32 3.22
N ARG A 645 11.29 15.00 3.61
CA ARG A 645 10.47 15.77 2.68
C ARG A 645 11.12 17.09 2.29
N ALA A 646 11.66 17.82 3.26
CA ALA A 646 12.36 19.08 3.03
C ALA A 646 13.64 18.87 2.20
N ALA A 647 14.36 17.77 2.43
CA ALA A 647 15.52 17.40 1.64
C ALA A 647 15.14 17.05 0.19
N LYS A 648 14.05 16.32 -0.06
CA LYS A 648 13.64 15.96 -1.42
C LYS A 648 13.32 17.19 -2.29
N GLU A 649 12.64 18.18 -1.73
CA GLU A 649 12.30 19.41 -2.48
C GLU A 649 13.51 20.35 -2.70
N LEU A 650 14.51 20.33 -1.81
CA LEU A 650 15.75 21.13 -1.95
C LEU A 650 16.80 20.48 -2.86
N PHE A 651 16.83 19.15 -2.96
CA PHE A 651 17.92 18.41 -3.63
C PHE A 651 17.55 17.74 -4.95
N GLU A 652 16.29 17.76 -5.40
CA GLU A 652 15.94 17.27 -6.75
C GLU A 652 16.71 17.97 -7.90
N PRO A 653 17.14 19.25 -7.80
CA PRO A 653 18.00 19.84 -8.82
C PRO A 653 19.46 19.36 -8.78
N PHE A 654 19.96 18.81 -7.65
CA PHE A 654 21.37 18.48 -7.40
C PHE A 654 21.60 16.99 -7.06
N ALA A 655 20.81 16.10 -7.67
CA ALA A 655 20.75 14.68 -7.34
C ALA A 655 22.02 13.87 -7.69
N ALA A 656 23.00 13.88 -6.78
CA ALA A 656 23.86 12.76 -6.34
C ALA A 656 24.99 13.33 -5.47
N VAL A 657 24.88 13.22 -4.15
CA VAL A 657 25.99 13.54 -3.23
C VAL A 657 27.04 12.43 -3.34
N GLU A 658 28.22 12.77 -3.81
CA GLU A 658 29.34 11.84 -4.03
C GLU A 658 30.21 11.69 -2.77
N SER A 659 30.32 12.74 -1.95
CA SER A 659 30.99 12.67 -0.64
C SER A 659 30.48 13.73 0.34
N ILE A 660 30.57 13.45 1.64
CA ILE A 660 30.31 14.42 2.72
C ILE A 660 31.52 14.49 3.67
N SER A 661 31.93 15.71 4.01
CA SER A 661 32.97 16.00 5.00
C SER A 661 32.46 16.99 6.05
N LEU A 662 32.90 16.86 7.30
CA LEU A 662 32.64 17.87 8.33
C LEU A 662 33.81 18.87 8.32
N LEU A 663 33.50 20.15 8.20
CA LEU A 663 34.43 21.22 7.93
C LEU A 663 34.33 22.28 9.03
N GLU A 664 35.43 22.55 9.72
CA GLU A 664 35.49 23.55 10.79
C GLU A 664 36.19 24.81 10.25
N MET A 665 35.48 25.94 10.28
CA MET A 665 35.93 27.21 9.69
C MET A 665 35.93 28.35 10.71
N PRO A 666 36.90 29.27 10.64
CA PRO A 666 36.83 30.51 11.38
C PRO A 666 35.76 31.42 10.76
N VAL A 667 34.91 31.96 11.64
CA VAL A 667 33.89 32.95 11.34
C VAL A 667 34.22 34.19 12.16
N PHE A 668 34.43 35.31 11.49
CA PHE A 668 34.73 36.60 12.13
C PHE A 668 33.45 37.38 12.32
N VAL A 669 33.27 37.95 13.51
CA VAL A 669 32.29 39.00 13.77
C VAL A 669 33.05 40.32 13.76
N ALA A 670 32.77 41.16 12.77
CA ALA A 670 33.44 42.44 12.57
C ALA A 670 32.42 43.56 12.49
N ALA A 671 32.86 44.81 12.62
CA ALA A 671 32.05 45.99 12.41
C ALA A 671 32.58 46.85 11.26
N THR A 672 31.71 47.46 10.48
CA THR A 672 32.12 48.49 9.51
C THR A 672 32.58 49.78 10.22
N PRO A 673 33.24 50.74 9.53
CA PRO A 673 33.60 52.03 10.11
C PRO A 673 32.40 52.80 10.68
N ASP A 674 31.20 52.50 10.19
CA ASP A 674 29.91 53.07 10.61
C ASP A 674 29.23 52.24 11.73
N MET A 675 29.97 51.31 12.37
CA MET A 675 29.54 50.46 13.50
C MET A 675 28.48 49.39 13.15
N GLU A 676 28.46 48.87 11.91
CA GLU A 676 27.53 47.79 11.52
C GLU A 676 28.14 46.41 11.71
N ALA A 677 27.46 45.50 12.42
CA ALA A 677 27.95 44.14 12.63
C ALA A 677 27.83 43.26 11.36
N VAL A 678 28.93 42.63 10.97
CA VAL A 678 29.07 41.76 9.80
C VAL A 678 29.70 40.43 10.22
N ILE A 679 29.15 39.33 9.71
CA ILE A 679 29.67 37.99 9.94
C ILE A 679 30.36 37.51 8.66
N ILE A 680 31.64 37.17 8.76
CA ILE A 680 32.49 36.85 7.61
C ILE A 680 33.09 35.46 7.78
N SER A 681 32.83 34.58 6.81
CA SER A 681 33.47 33.27 6.69
C SER A 681 34.31 33.22 5.42
N GLY A 682 35.52 32.67 5.50
CA GLY A 682 36.47 32.59 4.38
C GLY A 682 36.22 31.45 3.37
N ALA A 683 34.97 31.03 3.18
CA ALA A 683 34.58 29.92 2.29
C ALA A 683 34.42 30.38 0.84
#